data_AF-A0A4R8T3I9-F1
#
_entry.id   AF-A0A4R8T3I9-F1
#
_cell.length_a   1.000
_cell.length_b   1.000
_cell.length_c   1.000
_cell.angle_alpha   90.00
_cell.angle_beta   90.00
_cell.angle_gamma   90.00
#
_symmetry.space_group_name_H-M   'P 1'
#
loop_
_entity.id
_entity.type
_entity.pdbx_description
1 polymer ?
#
loop_
_entity_poly.entity_id
_entity_poly.type
_entity_poly.pdbx_seq_one_letter_code
_entity_poly.pdbx_strand_id
1 'polypeptide(L)'
;MLGSQSNSLGAMDAGSTAERCTGFQAAEADDADDGSLYEDSSVASLRSSIRELKIENGRTYHSVSEGKYNFPNDGDENIRLDFQDYIARMALDGALALCPGHETAKRVLDMGTGTGNWALDFADAFPSSEVIGVDLSPIQAEWTPPNLSFVIDDLEKPWTWVRPFDFIHCRSMDGCFSDHAKMIRQVYDSLAPGGWFEVASIFLPLGCDDDSVPGDAPLRRWHELLAEAAARAGRPLEGLGHHPDELQQAGFVGLTRRDFIWPLNTWPKDDKLKEMGMWQFVNLDMGLEGLSLGLFTRVLGWSQADVVTLCEEVREDLRNKKMHAYWRIARKVKCDEAKPKCVRCTSSGRQCAGYEPTPDHGLAWYRPQQLTAHDQREGRAFQFFSHMVGPVLSGPTDPYFWTHLVVQFSHFEPAVRHAVLAISALYEDFHDGARVTRQKRGNAFALSHYSAAIERVKRARDEQLVLLACILFVCVEYLQGDVEAALRHCKHGILILNKVGCSTWARDYLLPIFRRLSFISFFMGVKPADDVLVPGLVGFDVPLPPRFRSVAEAQNAIDHLTMCAIETVVRGDGDGAAGREPLDTRLQEFMAKVGELDATIPPEESAKKMSICAMMIKTEMARIQVATIDGDSEMRYDEWADSYRNIVALARRAAELQAASPPDRPRASFTFEQGFLSMMGFVSIKCRDLRTRLEALDLMLRLPAAKESLLDVGTIYRVGRRGAELEHGVSLDDGLLEGDPEAMARVSFPPEEKRLLGAPIEHELDVLKNEDGSVTYRRTAHYIWRGADGETRRQTEYLLDRKPGQKLSPDLPSMRCSKPL
;
A
#
# COMPACT_ATOMS: atom_id res chain seq x y z
N MET A 1 20.07 44.07 -34.17
CA MET A 1 19.19 45.07 -33.56
C MET A 1 17.85 45.00 -34.27
N LEU A 2 16.89 44.29 -33.66
CA LEU A 2 15.67 44.84 -33.03
C LEU A 2 14.60 45.19 -34.08
N GLY A 3 13.35 44.72 -34.03
CA GLY A 3 12.67 43.98 -32.98
C GLY A 3 11.24 43.62 -33.43
N SER A 4 10.69 42.67 -32.68
CA SER A 4 9.38 42.02 -32.74
C SER A 4 8.15 42.93 -32.62
N GLN A 5 7.03 42.53 -33.23
CA GLN A 5 5.68 42.96 -32.83
C GLN A 5 4.84 41.76 -32.36
N SER A 6 4.34 41.90 -31.14
CA SER A 6 3.31 41.09 -30.47
C SER A 6 1.93 41.69 -30.73
N ASN A 7 0.93 40.86 -31.04
CA ASN A 7 -0.47 41.26 -31.15
C ASN A 7 -1.22 40.97 -29.84
N SER A 8 -1.85 42.00 -29.30
CA SER A 8 -2.87 41.99 -28.23
C SER A 8 -4.26 42.08 -28.86
N LEU A 9 -5.25 41.34 -28.37
CA LEU A 9 -6.67 41.62 -28.61
C LEU A 9 -7.54 41.30 -27.37
N GLY A 10 -7.89 42.38 -26.67
CA GLY A 10 -9.22 42.78 -26.20
C GLY A 10 -10.27 41.75 -25.79
N ALA A 11 -10.69 41.87 -24.53
CA ALA A 11 -11.91 41.32 -23.93
C ALA A 11 -13.19 42.04 -24.38
N MET A 12 -14.31 41.31 -24.42
CA MET A 12 -15.67 41.81 -24.10
C MET A 12 -16.53 40.68 -23.50
N ASP A 13 -17.45 41.12 -22.67
CA ASP A 13 -18.14 40.50 -21.53
C ASP A 13 -19.56 39.97 -21.89
N ALA A 14 -20.07 38.97 -21.16
CA ALA A 14 -21.50 38.71 -20.94
C ALA A 14 -21.79 37.51 -19.98
N GLY A 15 -22.24 37.82 -18.75
CA GLY A 15 -23.57 37.37 -18.27
C GLY A 15 -23.73 36.11 -17.40
N SER A 16 -23.69 36.31 -16.07
CA SER A 16 -24.47 35.70 -14.94
C SER A 16 -25.30 34.41 -15.15
N THR A 17 -25.30 33.43 -14.23
CA THR A 17 -25.91 33.53 -12.88
C THR A 17 -25.53 32.30 -12.03
N ALA A 18 -25.01 32.52 -10.81
CA ALA A 18 -24.91 31.50 -9.77
C ALA A 18 -25.35 32.14 -8.45
N GLU A 19 -26.53 31.77 -7.96
CA GLU A 19 -27.06 32.23 -6.68
C GLU A 19 -26.35 31.53 -5.51
N ARG A 20 -25.67 32.33 -4.70
CA ARG A 20 -25.23 32.00 -3.35
C ARG A 20 -26.42 32.14 -2.39
N CYS A 21 -26.66 31.12 -1.58
CA CYS A 21 -27.32 31.30 -0.28
C CYS A 21 -26.36 30.86 0.82
N THR A 22 -25.61 31.83 1.33
CA THR A 22 -24.83 31.77 2.56
C THR A 22 -25.73 32.17 3.73
N GLY A 23 -25.78 31.36 4.78
CA GLY A 23 -26.35 31.79 6.05
C GLY A 23 -26.41 30.67 7.07
N PHE A 24 -25.39 30.52 7.89
CA PHE A 24 -25.53 30.13 9.30
C PHE A 24 -24.36 30.73 10.08
N GLN A 25 -24.69 31.69 10.95
CA GLN A 25 -23.81 32.28 11.94
C GLN A 25 -23.46 31.22 12.98
N ALA A 26 -22.17 31.04 13.25
CA ALA A 26 -21.69 30.29 14.40
C ALA A 26 -22.01 31.11 15.66
N ALA A 27 -22.88 30.57 16.51
CA ALA A 27 -23.03 31.03 17.88
C ALA A 27 -21.90 30.40 18.70
N GLU A 28 -21.08 31.25 19.32
CA GLU A 28 -20.19 30.89 20.42
C GLU A 28 -21.05 30.34 21.56
N ALA A 29 -20.72 29.14 22.03
CA ALA A 29 -21.26 28.57 23.25
C ALA A 29 -20.08 28.15 24.12
N ASP A 30 -20.01 28.79 25.29
CA ASP A 30 -18.97 28.72 26.31
C ASP A 30 -18.67 27.28 26.77
N ASP A 31 -17.38 27.05 27.02
CA ASP A 31 -16.82 25.91 27.73
C ASP A 31 -17.45 25.79 29.13
N ALA A 32 -18.11 24.66 29.39
CA ALA A 32 -18.38 24.18 30.74
C ALA A 32 -17.61 22.88 30.95
N ASP A 33 -16.43 23.04 31.54
CA ASP A 33 -15.63 21.99 32.17
C ASP A 33 -16.42 21.35 33.33
N ASP A 34 -16.74 20.06 33.21
CA ASP A 34 -17.13 19.22 34.35
C ASP A 34 -16.36 17.91 34.27
N GLY A 35 -15.55 17.67 35.30
CA GLY A 35 -14.46 16.71 35.31
C GLY A 35 -14.90 15.29 35.61
N SER A 36 -14.18 14.33 35.01
CA SER A 36 -14.08 12.98 35.55
C SER A 36 -12.63 12.48 35.54
N LEU A 37 -11.94 12.80 36.64
CA LEU A 37 -10.98 11.99 37.38
C LEU A 37 -10.29 10.82 36.65
N TYR A 38 -9.22 11.10 35.91
CA TYR A 38 -8.04 10.23 35.75
C TYR A 38 -6.79 11.09 35.48
N GLU A 39 -6.19 11.65 36.53
CA GLU A 39 -4.86 12.26 36.48
C GLU A 39 -3.82 11.28 37.05
N ASP A 40 -2.78 10.96 36.26
CA ASP A 40 -1.36 11.36 36.45
C ASP A 40 -0.42 10.39 35.66
N SER A 41 0.57 10.74 34.83
CA SER A 41 1.01 11.95 34.10
C SER A 41 2.07 11.59 33.04
N SER A 42 2.32 12.54 32.12
CA SER A 42 3.47 12.70 31.19
C SER A 42 3.25 12.52 29.68
N VAL A 43 2.09 12.91 29.15
CA VAL A 43 1.86 13.05 27.70
C VAL A 43 1.81 14.54 27.31
N ALA A 44 2.91 15.12 26.84
CA ALA A 44 2.97 16.50 26.37
C ALA A 44 3.17 16.57 24.84
N SER A 45 2.39 17.41 24.16
CA SER A 45 2.60 17.74 22.75
C SER A 45 3.99 18.35 22.51
N LEU A 46 4.64 18.02 21.39
CA LEU A 46 5.81 18.76 20.88
C LEU A 46 5.49 20.26 20.87
N ARG A 47 6.20 21.05 21.68
CA ARG A 47 6.07 22.52 21.66
C ARG A 47 6.45 23.02 20.27
N SER A 48 5.74 24.01 19.74
CA SER A 48 6.01 24.63 18.43
C SER A 48 7.46 25.06 18.26
N SER A 49 8.13 25.45 19.35
CA SER A 49 9.55 25.82 19.40
C SER A 49 10.52 24.71 19.01
N ILE A 50 10.14 23.43 19.13
CA ILE A 50 10.98 22.28 18.74
C ILE A 50 11.02 22.10 17.21
N ARG A 51 10.03 22.63 16.49
CA ARG A 51 9.94 22.57 15.02
C ARG A 51 10.57 23.78 14.32
N GLU A 52 11.03 24.78 15.06
CA GLU A 52 11.68 25.95 14.46
C GLU A 52 13.05 25.53 13.91
N LEU A 53 13.24 25.65 12.59
CA LEU A 53 14.49 25.32 11.90
C LEU A 53 15.35 26.57 11.74
N LYS A 54 16.67 26.43 11.89
CA LYS A 54 17.63 27.51 11.63
C LYS A 54 18.15 27.42 10.21
N ILE A 55 18.13 28.52 9.47
CA ILE A 55 18.65 28.59 8.10
C ILE A 55 20.02 29.27 8.12
N GLU A 56 21.07 28.58 7.65
CA GLU A 56 22.42 29.13 7.48
C GLU A 56 23.02 28.63 6.17
N ASN A 57 23.65 29.52 5.39
CA ASN A 57 24.28 29.19 4.09
C ASN A 57 23.35 28.44 3.12
N GLY A 58 22.02 28.66 3.19
CA GLY A 58 21.03 27.97 2.36
C GLY A 58 20.61 26.57 2.82
N ARG A 59 21.09 26.11 3.99
CA ARG A 59 20.75 24.80 4.59
C ARG A 59 19.99 24.96 5.89
N THR A 60 19.21 23.95 6.31
CA THR A 60 18.49 23.96 7.60
C THR A 60 19.21 23.14 8.67
N TYR A 61 19.14 23.59 9.93
CA TYR A 61 19.73 22.95 11.11
C TYR A 61 18.73 22.93 12.27
N HIS A 62 18.89 21.96 13.20
CA HIS A 62 18.05 21.84 14.40
C HIS A 62 18.23 23.00 15.42
N SER A 63 17.20 23.26 16.23
CA SER A 63 17.17 24.37 17.21
C SER A 63 17.21 23.95 18.69
N VAL A 64 16.86 22.69 19.01
CA VAL A 64 16.67 22.19 20.40
C VAL A 64 17.95 22.19 21.25
N SER A 65 19.13 22.18 20.60
CA SER A 65 20.46 22.20 21.20
C SER A 65 21.40 23.08 20.36
N GLU A 66 21.01 24.35 20.18
CA GLU A 66 21.69 25.29 19.27
C GLU A 66 23.23 25.26 19.41
N GLY A 67 23.91 25.11 18.26
CA GLY A 67 25.37 25.10 18.18
C GLY A 67 26.05 23.77 18.52
N LYS A 68 25.31 22.74 18.94
CA LYS A 68 25.91 21.43 19.26
C LYS A 68 26.09 20.51 18.05
N TYR A 69 25.12 20.42 17.14
CA TYR A 69 25.16 19.53 15.97
C TYR A 69 25.49 20.32 14.70
N ASN A 70 26.46 19.83 13.92
CA ASN A 70 27.09 20.57 12.83
C ASN A 70 26.56 20.24 11.43
N PHE A 71 25.70 19.21 11.31
CA PHE A 71 25.18 18.75 10.01
C PHE A 71 23.74 19.22 9.78
N PRO A 72 23.34 19.43 8.51
CA PRO A 72 22.00 19.90 8.17
C PRO A 72 20.91 18.85 8.43
N ASN A 73 19.64 19.24 8.29
CA ASN A 73 18.47 18.37 8.44
C ASN A 73 17.38 18.67 7.38
N ASP A 74 17.77 19.26 6.26
CA ASP A 74 16.89 19.56 5.12
C ASP A 74 16.66 18.32 4.23
N GLY A 75 15.73 18.45 3.27
CA GLY A 75 15.36 17.36 2.37
C GLY A 75 16.54 16.77 1.58
N ASP A 76 17.52 17.60 1.20
CA ASP A 76 18.71 17.12 0.49
C ASP A 76 19.57 16.20 1.37
N GLU A 77 19.71 16.53 2.66
CA GLU A 77 20.40 15.67 3.63
C GLU A 77 19.62 14.39 3.94
N ASN A 78 18.29 14.46 3.99
CA ASN A 78 17.45 13.27 4.18
C ASN A 78 17.66 12.27 3.04
N ILE A 79 17.68 12.74 1.78
CA ILE A 79 17.95 11.88 0.61
C ILE A 79 19.36 11.28 0.69
N ARG A 80 20.36 12.06 1.14
CA ARG A 80 21.72 11.57 1.36
C ARG A 80 21.76 10.44 2.40
N LEU A 81 21.08 10.61 3.53
CA LEU A 81 20.97 9.61 4.60
C LEU A 81 20.30 8.31 4.09
N ASP A 82 19.31 8.41 3.22
CA ASP A 82 18.65 7.24 2.62
C ASP A 82 19.60 6.45 1.70
N PHE A 83 20.43 7.14 0.90
CA PHE A 83 21.50 6.47 0.14
C PHE A 83 22.54 5.82 1.05
N GLN A 84 22.88 6.46 2.18
CA GLN A 84 23.81 5.91 3.16
C GLN A 84 23.26 4.63 3.82
N ASP A 85 21.95 4.57 4.12
CA ASP A 85 21.29 3.34 4.58
C ASP A 85 21.34 2.23 3.52
N TYR A 86 21.05 2.56 2.26
CA TYR A 86 21.10 1.60 1.16
C TYR A 86 22.50 0.97 0.99
N ILE A 87 23.56 1.79 1.02
CA ILE A 87 24.95 1.32 0.95
C ILE A 87 25.29 0.40 2.12
N ALA A 88 24.81 0.74 3.33
CA ALA A 88 25.00 -0.10 4.51
C ALA A 88 24.33 -1.48 4.35
N ARG A 89 23.11 -1.54 3.81
CA ARG A 89 22.45 -2.83 3.53
C ARG A 89 23.19 -3.65 2.50
N MET A 90 23.71 -3.02 1.43
CA MET A 90 24.55 -3.71 0.45
C MET A 90 25.78 -4.32 1.13
N ALA A 91 26.45 -3.58 2.01
CA ALA A 91 27.62 -4.08 2.74
C ALA A 91 27.29 -5.27 3.64
N LEU A 92 26.06 -5.34 4.15
CA LEU A 92 25.57 -6.41 5.03
C LEU A 92 24.80 -7.52 4.31
N ASP A 93 24.76 -7.52 2.97
CA ASP A 93 23.99 -8.48 2.16
C ASP A 93 22.50 -8.53 2.57
N GLY A 94 21.93 -7.36 2.88
CA GLY A 94 20.54 -7.20 3.31
C GLY A 94 20.28 -7.49 4.79
N ALA A 95 21.26 -7.93 5.56
CA ALA A 95 21.09 -8.13 7.00
C ALA A 95 20.95 -6.79 7.74
N LEU A 96 19.99 -6.71 8.66
CA LEU A 96 19.74 -5.51 9.47
C LEU A 96 20.72 -5.37 10.64
N ALA A 97 21.22 -6.50 11.14
CA ALA A 97 22.31 -6.57 12.10
C ALA A 97 23.06 -7.90 11.95
N LEU A 98 24.33 -7.94 12.37
CA LEU A 98 25.19 -9.13 12.43
C LEU A 98 25.30 -9.69 13.87
N CYS A 99 24.71 -9.04 14.88
CA CYS A 99 24.79 -9.54 16.24
C CYS A 99 23.76 -10.66 16.42
N PRO A 100 24.13 -11.87 16.90
CA PRO A 100 23.19 -13.00 17.00
C PRO A 100 21.93 -12.72 17.81
N GLY A 101 21.97 -11.78 18.75
CA GLY A 101 20.82 -11.44 19.59
C GLY A 101 19.76 -10.59 18.92
N HIS A 102 20.04 -9.95 17.77
CA HIS A 102 19.12 -8.99 17.17
C HIS A 102 17.76 -9.61 16.84
N GLU A 103 17.72 -10.83 16.31
CA GLU A 103 16.49 -11.52 15.92
C GLU A 103 15.56 -11.85 17.09
N THR A 104 16.13 -11.95 18.30
CA THR A 104 15.40 -12.31 19.53
C THR A 104 15.21 -11.14 20.48
N ALA A 105 15.74 -9.96 20.15
CA ALA A 105 15.70 -8.78 20.99
C ALA A 105 14.25 -8.30 21.12
N LYS A 106 13.72 -8.18 22.34
CA LYS A 106 12.34 -7.73 22.56
C LYS A 106 12.26 -6.23 22.68
N ARG A 107 13.33 -5.56 23.10
CA ARG A 107 13.40 -4.09 23.19
C ARG A 107 14.68 -3.56 22.57
N VAL A 108 14.53 -2.72 21.56
CA VAL A 108 15.61 -2.26 20.68
C VAL A 108 15.67 -0.74 20.67
N LEU A 109 16.87 -0.18 20.76
CA LEU A 109 17.13 1.25 20.60
C LEU A 109 17.97 1.48 19.36
N ASP A 110 17.51 2.35 18.46
CA ASP A 110 18.30 2.90 17.36
C ASP A 110 18.76 4.31 17.73
N MET A 111 20.06 4.44 18.05
CA MET A 111 20.68 5.70 18.47
C MET A 111 21.07 6.54 17.25
N GLY A 112 20.50 7.74 17.16
CA GLY A 112 20.72 8.61 16.01
C GLY A 112 20.03 8.04 14.78
N THR A 113 18.73 7.81 14.89
CA THR A 113 17.96 7.07 13.89
C THR A 113 17.86 7.78 12.53
N GLY A 114 18.21 9.07 12.45
CA GLY A 114 18.22 9.83 11.21
C GLY A 114 16.82 9.90 10.61
N THR A 115 16.65 9.50 9.34
CA THR A 115 15.33 9.39 8.70
C THR A 115 14.46 8.25 9.26
N GLY A 116 15.04 7.35 10.05
CA GLY A 116 14.32 6.24 10.70
C GLY A 116 14.26 4.94 9.90
N ASN A 117 14.86 4.89 8.70
CA ASN A 117 14.75 3.73 7.80
C ASN A 117 15.23 2.42 8.44
N TRP A 118 16.36 2.43 9.14
CA TRP A 118 16.83 1.21 9.81
C TRP A 118 15.84 0.73 10.87
N ALA A 119 15.31 1.65 11.69
CA ALA A 119 14.36 1.32 12.74
C ALA A 119 13.01 0.83 12.17
N LEU A 120 12.58 1.39 11.04
CA LEU A 120 11.41 0.93 10.27
C LEU A 120 11.60 -0.52 9.82
N ASP A 121 12.67 -0.80 9.09
CA ASP A 121 12.92 -2.15 8.59
C ASP A 121 13.18 -3.17 9.70
N PHE A 122 13.80 -2.76 10.81
CA PHE A 122 13.96 -3.61 11.98
C PHE A 122 12.61 -3.93 12.63
N ALA A 123 11.74 -2.93 12.80
CA ALA A 123 10.41 -3.13 13.36
C ALA A 123 9.52 -4.03 12.48
N ASP A 124 9.64 -3.88 11.15
CA ASP A 124 8.92 -4.71 10.17
C ASP A 124 9.44 -6.15 10.15
N ALA A 125 10.76 -6.35 10.18
CA ALA A 125 11.36 -7.68 10.20
C ALA A 125 11.11 -8.43 11.53
N PHE A 126 10.98 -7.71 12.64
CA PHE A 126 10.78 -8.27 13.97
C PHE A 126 9.55 -7.65 14.68
N PRO A 127 8.31 -8.01 14.29
CA PRO A 127 7.08 -7.40 14.83
C PRO A 127 6.87 -7.60 16.34
N SER A 128 7.55 -8.59 16.93
CA SER A 128 7.52 -8.86 18.38
C SER A 128 8.44 -7.94 19.19
N SER A 129 9.27 -7.15 18.53
CA SER A 129 10.28 -6.29 19.15
C SER A 129 9.76 -4.86 19.27
N GLU A 130 9.81 -4.28 20.47
CA GLU A 130 9.61 -2.86 20.71
C GLU A 130 10.87 -2.09 20.28
N VAL A 131 10.79 -1.37 19.17
CA VAL A 131 11.88 -0.57 18.60
C VAL A 131 11.66 0.90 18.97
N ILE A 132 12.73 1.57 19.39
CA ILE A 132 12.72 2.99 19.72
C ILE A 132 13.83 3.64 18.91
N GLY A 133 13.49 4.56 18.00
CA GLY A 133 14.47 5.38 17.30
C GLY A 133 14.60 6.74 17.98
N VAL A 134 15.82 7.15 18.33
CA VAL A 134 16.06 8.47 18.95
C VAL A 134 16.87 9.33 18.00
N ASP A 135 16.40 10.54 17.72
CA ASP A 135 17.16 11.54 16.97
C ASP A 135 16.97 12.94 17.57
N LEU A 136 17.91 13.85 17.27
CA LEU A 136 17.81 15.24 17.70
C LEU A 136 16.88 16.06 16.80
N SER A 137 16.75 15.67 15.53
CA SER A 137 15.92 16.35 14.52
C SER A 137 14.63 15.57 14.24
N PRO A 138 13.47 16.23 14.13
CA PRO A 138 12.21 15.59 13.76
C PRO A 138 12.11 15.41 12.23
N ILE A 139 12.99 14.58 11.66
CA ILE A 139 13.08 14.29 10.21
C ILE A 139 12.61 12.88 9.84
N GLN A 140 12.08 12.14 10.82
CA GLN A 140 11.60 10.78 10.61
C GLN A 140 10.24 10.78 9.94
N ALA A 141 9.87 9.64 9.36
CA ALA A 141 8.53 9.43 8.81
C ALA A 141 7.45 9.74 9.87
N GLU A 142 6.41 10.46 9.47
CA GLU A 142 5.23 10.69 10.32
C GLU A 142 4.50 9.38 10.63
N TRP A 143 4.74 8.35 9.80
CA TRP A 143 4.25 7.00 9.95
C TRP A 143 5.28 6.04 10.55
N THR A 144 4.85 5.18 11.48
CA THR A 144 5.65 4.09 12.06
C THR A 144 4.82 2.81 12.29
N PRO A 145 5.41 1.61 12.16
CA PRO A 145 4.84 0.35 12.64
C PRO A 145 4.46 0.42 14.13
N PRO A 146 3.47 -0.36 14.59
CA PRO A 146 2.93 -0.24 15.96
C PRO A 146 3.94 -0.60 17.06
N ASN A 147 4.99 -1.32 16.70
CA ASN A 147 6.10 -1.69 17.56
C ASN A 147 7.30 -0.75 17.45
N LEU A 148 7.22 0.33 16.67
CA LEU A 148 8.24 1.37 16.55
C LEU A 148 7.77 2.68 17.19
N SER A 149 8.68 3.42 17.83
CA SER A 149 8.43 4.78 18.29
C SER A 149 9.64 5.66 18.05
N PHE A 150 9.42 6.87 17.52
CA PHE A 150 10.47 7.87 17.40
C PHE A 150 10.43 8.87 18.56
N VAL A 151 11.61 9.24 19.06
CA VAL A 151 11.79 10.11 20.21
C VAL A 151 12.76 11.21 19.83
N ILE A 152 12.32 12.46 20.01
CA ILE A 152 13.17 13.63 19.81
C ILE A 152 13.87 13.97 21.11
N ASP A 153 15.14 13.58 21.22
CA ASP A 153 15.93 13.85 22.43
C ASP A 153 17.42 13.99 22.14
N ASP A 154 18.12 14.64 23.07
CA ASP A 154 19.57 14.78 23.08
C ASP A 154 20.18 13.58 23.81
N LEU A 155 20.74 12.64 23.04
CA LEU A 155 21.34 11.40 23.56
C LEU A 155 22.47 11.63 24.57
N GLU A 156 23.09 12.83 24.65
CA GLU A 156 24.14 13.15 25.63
C GLU A 156 23.59 13.49 27.03
N LYS A 157 22.27 13.70 27.14
CA LYS A 157 21.58 13.85 28.42
C LYS A 157 21.46 12.48 29.13
N PRO A 158 21.29 12.48 30.46
CA PRO A 158 21.01 11.26 31.22
C PRO A 158 19.77 10.54 30.67
N TRP A 159 19.91 9.26 30.30
CA TRP A 159 18.79 8.45 29.85
C TRP A 159 17.87 8.06 31.00
N THR A 160 16.56 8.17 30.81
CA THR A 160 15.53 7.97 31.86
C THR A 160 14.72 6.69 31.66
N TRP A 161 15.18 5.78 30.79
CA TRP A 161 14.52 4.53 30.49
C TRP A 161 14.48 3.58 31.68
N VAL A 162 13.34 2.95 31.89
CA VAL A 162 13.10 2.07 33.05
C VAL A 162 13.40 0.63 32.75
N ARG A 163 12.86 0.19 31.61
CA ARG A 163 13.18 -1.13 31.10
C ARG A 163 14.54 -0.99 30.44
N PRO A 164 15.45 -1.96 30.63
CA PRO A 164 16.66 -2.00 29.84
C PRO A 164 16.34 -2.39 28.38
N PHE A 165 17.33 -2.23 27.50
CA PHE A 165 17.26 -2.67 26.10
C PHE A 165 17.97 -4.02 25.92
N ASP A 166 17.41 -4.88 25.08
CA ASP A 166 18.05 -6.13 24.68
C ASP A 166 19.07 -5.88 23.56
N PHE A 167 18.85 -4.83 22.76
CA PHE A 167 19.72 -4.46 21.67
C PHE A 167 19.76 -2.93 21.51
N ILE A 168 20.97 -2.38 21.39
CA ILE A 168 21.19 -0.97 21.05
C ILE A 168 22.04 -0.94 19.77
N HIS A 169 21.49 -0.33 18.75
CA HIS A 169 22.11 -0.10 17.46
C HIS A 169 22.53 1.37 17.34
N CYS A 170 23.70 1.62 16.75
CA CYS A 170 24.24 2.95 16.51
C CYS A 170 25.04 2.93 15.21
N ARG A 171 24.68 3.73 14.21
CA ARG A 171 25.36 3.74 12.92
C ARG A 171 25.61 5.16 12.43
N SER A 172 26.83 5.42 11.94
CA SER A 172 27.20 6.70 11.32
C SER A 172 27.03 7.92 12.23
N MET A 173 27.22 7.74 13.54
CA MET A 173 27.19 8.80 14.56
C MET A 173 28.57 9.44 14.79
N ASP A 174 29.41 9.45 13.77
CA ASP A 174 30.75 10.01 13.79
C ASP A 174 30.65 11.56 13.91
N GLY A 175 31.41 12.18 14.81
CA GLY A 175 31.32 13.63 15.06
C GLY A 175 30.06 14.08 15.83
N CYS A 176 29.26 13.14 16.33
CA CYS A 176 27.99 13.46 17.00
C CYS A 176 28.12 13.64 18.52
N PHE A 177 29.15 13.09 19.17
CA PHE A 177 29.30 13.10 20.63
C PHE A 177 30.53 13.90 21.07
N SER A 178 30.42 14.58 22.21
CA SER A 178 31.52 15.34 22.82
C SER A 178 32.32 14.53 23.85
N ASP A 179 31.71 13.49 24.43
CA ASP A 179 32.32 12.58 25.41
C ASP A 179 31.92 11.12 25.11
N HIS A 180 32.78 10.42 24.38
CA HIS A 180 32.57 9.02 24.00
C HIS A 180 32.53 8.08 25.19
N ALA A 181 33.40 8.28 26.19
CA ALA A 181 33.47 7.42 27.37
C ALA A 181 32.18 7.50 28.22
N LYS A 182 31.64 8.72 28.39
CA LYS A 182 30.34 8.92 29.05
C LYS A 182 29.20 8.26 28.27
N MET A 183 29.17 8.45 26.95
CA MET A 183 28.13 7.86 26.11
C MET A 183 28.19 6.32 26.15
N ILE A 184 29.39 5.74 26.05
CA ILE A 184 29.60 4.28 26.15
C ILE A 184 29.08 3.73 27.49
N ARG A 185 29.35 4.40 28.61
CA ARG A 185 28.82 3.98 29.93
C ARG A 185 27.30 4.05 29.97
N GLN A 186 26.70 5.12 29.45
CA GLN A 186 25.25 5.27 29.41
C GLN A 186 24.56 4.20 28.53
N VAL A 187 25.17 3.81 27.41
CA VAL A 187 24.73 2.66 26.60
C VAL A 187 24.81 1.38 27.42
N TYR A 188 25.92 1.15 28.12
CA TYR A 188 26.12 -0.06 28.94
C TYR A 188 25.09 -0.18 30.05
N ASP A 189 24.90 0.89 30.82
CA ASP A 189 23.99 0.93 31.97
C ASP A 189 22.52 0.73 31.56
N SER A 190 22.19 1.00 30.29
CA SER A 190 20.83 0.88 29.74
C SER A 190 20.57 -0.47 29.07
N LEU A 191 21.57 -1.35 28.99
CA LEU A 191 21.40 -2.69 28.43
C LEU A 191 20.97 -3.70 29.48
N ALA A 192 20.15 -4.65 29.07
CA ALA A 192 19.78 -5.77 29.90
C ALA A 192 21.03 -6.66 30.10
N PRO A 193 21.18 -7.36 31.23
CA PRO A 193 22.17 -8.42 31.33
C PRO A 193 21.92 -9.45 30.24
N GLY A 194 22.82 -9.56 29.26
CA GLY A 194 22.50 -10.32 28.05
C GLY A 194 22.62 -9.51 26.76
N GLY A 195 22.28 -8.23 26.85
CA GLY A 195 22.02 -7.34 25.74
C GLY A 195 23.22 -7.01 24.87
N TRP A 196 22.90 -6.46 23.70
CA TRP A 196 23.84 -6.26 22.61
C TRP A 196 24.03 -4.78 22.32
N PHE A 197 25.27 -4.34 22.19
CA PHE A 197 25.58 -3.05 21.59
C PHE A 197 26.30 -3.26 20.27
N GLU A 198 25.80 -2.59 19.24
CA GLU A 198 26.34 -2.63 17.91
C GLU A 198 26.55 -1.23 17.40
N VAL A 199 27.82 -0.92 17.14
CA VAL A 199 28.23 0.34 16.55
C VAL A 199 28.89 0.11 15.20
N ALA A 200 28.49 0.90 14.21
CA ALA A 200 29.11 0.97 12.90
C ALA A 200 29.56 2.42 12.62
N SER A 201 30.87 2.61 12.43
CA SER A 201 31.52 3.92 12.27
C SER A 201 32.47 3.92 11.08
N ILE A 202 32.65 5.09 10.48
CA ILE A 202 33.71 5.35 9.50
C ILE A 202 35.04 5.45 10.25
N PHE A 203 36.02 4.63 9.85
CA PHE A 203 37.37 4.66 10.41
C PHE A 203 38.29 5.56 9.61
N LEU A 204 38.90 6.51 10.31
CA LEU A 204 39.90 7.43 9.77
C LEU A 204 41.32 6.85 9.95
N PRO A 205 42.27 7.17 9.04
CA PRO A 205 42.15 8.04 7.85
C PRO A 205 41.50 7.35 6.64
N LEU A 206 41.21 8.13 5.60
CA LEU A 206 40.79 7.65 4.27
C LEU A 206 41.66 6.49 3.78
N GLY A 207 41.03 5.41 3.33
CA GLY A 207 41.72 4.22 2.83
C GLY A 207 42.21 4.39 1.40
N CYS A 208 43.47 4.02 1.16
CA CYS A 208 44.08 3.90 -0.16
C CYS A 208 45.28 2.95 -0.01
N ASP A 209 45.22 1.76 -0.62
CA ASP A 209 46.22 0.71 -0.38
C ASP A 209 47.39 0.74 -1.39
N ASP A 210 47.29 1.55 -2.45
CA ASP A 210 48.23 1.60 -3.57
C ASP A 210 48.77 3.00 -3.85
N ASP A 211 48.60 3.93 -2.91
CA ASP A 211 49.04 5.33 -2.99
C ASP A 211 48.51 6.10 -4.22
N SER A 212 47.39 5.63 -4.81
CA SER A 212 46.74 6.26 -5.96
C SER A 212 46.06 7.61 -5.65
N VAL A 213 45.93 7.96 -4.37
CA VAL A 213 45.44 9.26 -3.90
C VAL A 213 46.64 10.11 -3.46
N PRO A 214 47.06 11.13 -4.25
CA PRO A 214 48.16 12.01 -3.90
C PRO A 214 48.03 12.66 -2.52
N GLY A 215 49.16 12.98 -1.89
CA GLY A 215 49.17 13.62 -0.56
C GLY A 215 48.56 15.03 -0.56
N ASP A 216 48.58 15.72 -1.70
CA ASP A 216 48.02 17.06 -1.91
C ASP A 216 46.64 17.04 -2.60
N ALA A 217 46.05 15.85 -2.79
CA ALA A 217 44.75 15.71 -3.44
C ALA A 217 43.65 16.46 -2.66
N PRO A 218 42.79 17.26 -3.33
CA PRO A 218 41.65 17.93 -2.72
C PRO A 218 40.80 17.02 -1.81
N LEU A 219 40.55 15.76 -2.21
CA LEU A 219 39.82 14.78 -1.42
C LEU A 219 40.47 14.51 -0.04
N ARG A 220 41.80 14.38 -0.01
CA ARG A 220 42.56 14.16 1.25
C ARG A 220 42.54 15.42 2.10
N ARG A 221 42.79 16.58 1.49
CA ARG A 221 42.75 17.89 2.15
C ARG A 221 41.39 18.16 2.78
N TRP A 222 40.30 17.92 2.05
CA TRP A 222 38.93 18.09 2.53
C TRP A 222 38.66 17.24 3.77
N HIS A 223 39.07 15.97 3.73
CA HIS A 223 38.92 15.05 4.84
C HIS A 223 39.71 15.46 6.09
N GLU A 224 40.96 15.92 5.92
CA GLU A 224 41.79 16.43 7.03
C GLU A 224 41.19 17.69 7.65
N LEU A 225 40.68 18.62 6.84
CA LEU A 225 40.00 19.82 7.30
C LEU A 225 38.71 19.49 8.07
N LEU A 226 37.94 18.49 7.64
CA LEU A 226 36.77 18.01 8.37
C LEU A 226 37.14 17.48 9.76
N ALA A 227 38.17 16.62 9.83
CA ALA A 227 38.64 16.08 11.11
C ALA A 227 39.17 17.18 12.04
N GLU A 228 39.93 18.13 11.50
CA GLU A 228 40.44 19.29 12.25
C GLU A 228 39.29 20.17 12.78
N ALA A 229 38.33 20.51 11.92
CA ALA A 229 37.20 21.35 12.29
C ALA A 229 36.32 20.67 13.35
N ALA A 230 36.04 19.39 13.19
CA ALA A 230 35.27 18.60 14.15
C ALA A 230 35.96 18.52 15.53
N ALA A 231 37.28 18.28 15.55
CA ALA A 231 38.07 18.29 16.78
C ALA A 231 38.07 19.67 17.46
N ARG A 232 38.23 20.76 16.70
CA ARG A 232 38.13 22.15 17.22
C ARG A 232 36.74 22.49 17.73
N ALA A 233 35.69 21.88 17.18
CA ALA A 233 34.32 22.00 17.66
C ALA A 233 34.04 21.16 18.93
N GLY A 234 35.02 20.39 19.42
CA GLY A 234 34.87 19.52 20.59
C GLY A 234 34.04 18.26 20.33
N ARG A 235 33.88 17.86 19.06
CA ARG A 235 33.15 16.66 18.63
C ARG A 235 33.91 15.96 17.52
N PRO A 236 34.98 15.23 17.86
CA PRO A 236 35.89 14.71 16.86
C PRO A 236 35.23 13.55 16.07
N LEU A 237 35.69 13.29 14.85
CA LEU A 237 35.01 12.38 13.91
C LEU A 237 35.18 10.89 14.26
N GLU A 238 35.77 10.54 15.39
CA GLU A 238 35.79 9.16 15.86
C GLU A 238 34.43 8.78 16.48
N GLY A 239 33.69 7.84 15.88
CA GLY A 239 32.53 7.27 16.57
C GLY A 239 32.88 6.30 17.70
N LEU A 240 31.88 5.86 18.47
CA LEU A 240 32.04 5.03 19.68
C LEU A 240 32.81 3.71 19.45
N GLY A 241 32.83 3.21 18.20
CA GLY A 241 33.56 2.00 17.82
C GLY A 241 35.09 2.12 17.91
N HIS A 242 35.63 3.34 17.87
CA HIS A 242 37.07 3.65 17.94
C HIS A 242 37.67 3.50 19.33
N HIS A 243 36.84 3.30 20.35
CA HIS A 243 37.21 3.31 21.75
C HIS A 243 37.05 1.94 22.41
N PRO A 244 37.82 0.91 21.98
CA PRO A 244 37.71 -0.44 22.52
C PRO A 244 38.02 -0.53 24.01
N ASP A 245 38.95 0.28 24.51
CA ASP A 245 39.36 0.27 25.91
C ASP A 245 38.26 0.83 26.81
N GLU A 246 37.57 1.88 26.37
CA GLU A 246 36.44 2.47 27.10
C GLU A 246 35.22 1.55 27.09
N LEU A 247 34.96 0.85 25.98
CA LEU A 247 33.96 -0.22 25.93
C LEU A 247 34.27 -1.33 26.94
N GLN A 248 35.53 -1.77 27.03
CA GLN A 248 35.93 -2.78 28.01
C GLN A 248 35.81 -2.27 29.45
N GLN A 249 36.25 -1.03 29.72
CA GLN A 249 36.17 -0.40 31.03
C GLN A 249 34.72 -0.19 31.50
N ALA A 250 33.79 0.09 30.59
CA ALA A 250 32.37 0.17 30.89
C ALA A 250 31.77 -1.20 31.26
N GLY A 251 32.43 -2.31 30.89
CA GLY A 251 32.02 -3.67 31.21
C GLY A 251 31.51 -4.47 30.02
N PHE A 252 31.62 -3.95 28.79
CA PHE A 252 31.32 -4.74 27.59
C PHE A 252 32.30 -5.90 27.46
N VAL A 253 31.77 -7.07 27.13
CA VAL A 253 32.55 -8.30 26.97
C VAL A 253 32.40 -8.87 25.57
N GLY A 254 33.39 -9.63 25.11
CA GLY A 254 33.33 -10.27 23.79
C GLY A 254 33.36 -9.26 22.64
N LEU A 255 34.21 -8.23 22.73
CA LEU A 255 34.37 -7.26 21.66
C LEU A 255 34.89 -7.96 20.39
N THR A 256 34.09 -7.92 19.32
CA THR A 256 34.48 -8.39 17.98
C THR A 256 34.74 -7.19 17.09
N ARG A 257 35.53 -7.30 16.01
CA ARG A 257 35.66 -6.26 14.99
C ARG A 257 35.43 -6.89 13.62
N ARG A 258 34.59 -6.29 12.78
CA ARG A 258 34.45 -6.62 11.34
C ARG A 258 34.65 -5.37 10.53
N ASP A 259 35.57 -5.41 9.58
CA ASP A 259 35.87 -4.31 8.68
C ASP A 259 35.18 -4.52 7.32
N PHE A 260 34.52 -3.47 6.83
CA PHE A 260 33.95 -3.39 5.48
C PHE A 260 34.64 -2.27 4.70
N ILE A 261 34.70 -2.43 3.39
CA ILE A 261 35.28 -1.46 2.46
C ILE A 261 34.15 -0.81 1.68
N TRP A 262 34.02 0.52 1.75
CA TRP A 262 33.10 1.30 0.92
C TRP A 262 33.92 2.14 -0.07
N PRO A 263 34.09 1.68 -1.33
CA PRO A 263 34.79 2.43 -2.37
C PRO A 263 34.14 3.80 -2.59
N LEU A 264 34.92 4.84 -2.88
CA LEU A 264 34.36 6.18 -3.11
C LEU A 264 33.90 6.41 -4.56
N ASN A 265 34.28 5.51 -5.47
CA ASN A 265 33.85 5.52 -6.87
C ASN A 265 33.92 4.10 -7.47
N THR A 266 33.66 4.00 -8.77
CA THR A 266 33.56 2.72 -9.52
C THR A 266 34.89 2.07 -9.92
N TRP A 267 36.00 2.38 -9.25
CA TRP A 267 37.32 1.77 -9.48
C TRP A 267 37.41 0.24 -9.22
N PRO A 268 36.65 -0.37 -8.27
CA PRO A 268 36.77 -1.80 -8.01
C PRO A 268 36.41 -2.64 -9.23
N LYS A 269 37.08 -3.79 -9.38
CA LYS A 269 36.73 -4.77 -10.42
C LYS A 269 35.51 -5.61 -10.03
N ASP A 270 35.41 -5.97 -8.75
CA ASP A 270 34.28 -6.70 -8.17
C ASP A 270 32.98 -5.94 -8.37
N ASP A 271 31.93 -6.61 -8.85
CA ASP A 271 30.70 -5.94 -9.28
C ASP A 271 29.91 -5.37 -8.11
N LYS A 272 29.89 -6.05 -6.95
CA LYS A 272 29.23 -5.55 -5.74
C LYS A 272 29.93 -4.30 -5.22
N LEU A 273 31.26 -4.32 -5.13
CA LEU A 273 32.05 -3.15 -4.70
C LEU A 273 32.00 -2.00 -5.72
N LYS A 274 31.91 -2.31 -7.01
CA LYS A 274 31.75 -1.31 -8.07
C LYS A 274 30.40 -0.60 -7.97
N GLU A 275 29.32 -1.35 -7.78
CA GLU A 275 27.99 -0.79 -7.54
C GLU A 275 27.94 0.02 -6.25
N MET A 276 28.50 -0.51 -5.16
CA MET A 276 28.62 0.22 -3.90
C MET A 276 29.38 1.53 -4.07
N GLY A 277 30.47 1.53 -4.85
CA GLY A 277 31.23 2.73 -5.17
C GLY A 277 30.48 3.75 -6.02
N MET A 278 29.56 3.31 -6.89
CA MET A 278 28.66 4.21 -7.62
C MET A 278 27.71 4.92 -6.66
N TRP A 279 27.09 4.19 -5.74
CA TRP A 279 26.16 4.77 -4.76
C TRP A 279 26.88 5.67 -3.75
N GLN A 280 28.08 5.27 -3.32
CA GLN A 280 28.92 6.08 -2.43
C GLN A 280 29.40 7.38 -3.10
N PHE A 281 29.68 7.36 -4.41
CA PHE A 281 29.95 8.57 -5.18
C PHE A 281 28.77 9.54 -5.12
N VAL A 282 27.54 9.06 -5.39
CA VAL A 282 26.32 9.88 -5.33
C VAL A 282 26.08 10.43 -3.92
N ASN A 283 26.19 9.57 -2.90
CA ASN A 283 26.08 9.94 -1.48
C ASN A 283 27.05 11.08 -1.10
N LEU A 284 28.32 10.97 -1.48
CA LEU A 284 29.30 12.02 -1.18
C LEU A 284 29.08 13.29 -2.02
N ASP A 285 28.84 13.18 -3.33
CA ASP A 285 28.62 14.34 -4.20
C ASP A 285 27.49 15.25 -3.71
N MET A 286 26.38 14.63 -3.26
CA MET A 286 25.25 15.32 -2.64
C MET A 286 25.58 15.86 -1.24
N GLY A 287 26.41 15.14 -0.48
CA GLY A 287 26.74 15.46 0.91
C GLY A 287 27.88 16.45 1.12
N LEU A 288 28.75 16.69 0.13
CA LEU A 288 29.98 17.48 0.29
C LEU A 288 29.74 18.83 0.95
N GLU A 289 28.76 19.59 0.44
CA GLU A 289 28.43 20.90 1.00
C GLU A 289 27.76 20.79 2.38
N GLY A 290 26.85 19.82 2.57
CA GLY A 290 26.18 19.57 3.84
C GLY A 290 27.14 19.21 4.98
N LEU A 291 28.13 18.37 4.69
CA LEU A 291 29.17 17.96 5.64
C LEU A 291 30.17 19.08 5.96
N SER A 292 30.38 20.01 5.01
CA SER A 292 31.46 21.01 5.09
C SER A 292 30.99 22.37 5.58
N LEU A 293 29.83 22.86 5.15
CA LEU A 293 29.41 24.25 5.35
C LEU A 293 29.35 24.63 6.83
N GLY A 294 28.72 23.81 7.68
CA GLY A 294 28.63 24.06 9.12
C GLY A 294 30.00 24.13 9.79
N LEU A 295 30.85 23.14 9.55
CA LEU A 295 32.18 23.04 10.16
C LEU A 295 33.15 24.11 9.64
N PHE A 296 33.26 24.30 8.33
CA PHE A 296 34.29 25.18 7.76
C PHE A 296 33.95 26.65 7.95
N THR A 297 32.67 27.04 7.86
CA THR A 297 32.29 28.44 8.06
C THR A 297 32.27 28.84 9.54
N ARG A 298 31.73 27.99 10.43
CA ARG A 298 31.62 28.31 11.87
C ARG A 298 32.94 28.12 12.63
N VAL A 299 33.76 27.12 12.26
CA VAL A 299 34.94 26.72 13.05
C VAL A 299 36.25 27.14 12.39
N LEU A 300 36.38 26.97 11.07
CA LEU A 300 37.61 27.33 10.34
C LEU A 300 37.60 28.77 9.80
N GLY A 301 36.45 29.45 9.85
CA GLY A 301 36.31 30.84 9.39
C GLY A 301 36.36 31.00 7.86
N TRP A 302 36.09 29.94 7.11
CA TRP A 302 36.07 29.99 5.65
C TRP A 302 34.83 30.72 5.13
N SER A 303 34.95 31.36 3.97
CA SER A 303 33.78 31.88 3.28
C SER A 303 32.98 30.73 2.64
N GLN A 304 31.66 30.91 2.47
CA GLN A 304 30.83 29.93 1.75
C GLN A 304 31.39 29.61 0.36
N ALA A 305 31.91 30.63 -0.35
CA ALA A 305 32.49 30.46 -1.67
C ALA A 305 33.71 29.53 -1.65
N ASP A 306 34.63 29.71 -0.68
CA ASP A 306 35.82 28.87 -0.55
C ASP A 306 35.45 27.40 -0.26
N VAL A 307 34.40 27.18 0.53
CA VAL A 307 33.89 25.82 0.83
C VAL A 307 33.35 25.18 -0.44
N VAL A 308 32.53 25.90 -1.22
CA VAL A 308 31.96 25.39 -2.48
C VAL A 308 33.05 25.08 -3.50
N THR A 309 34.07 25.95 -3.62
CA THR A 309 35.22 25.70 -4.50
C THR A 309 35.97 24.43 -4.11
N LEU A 310 36.27 24.21 -2.82
CA LEU A 310 36.89 22.96 -2.38
C LEU A 310 35.98 21.75 -2.65
N CYS A 311 34.66 21.87 -2.46
CA CYS A 311 33.72 20.79 -2.78
C CYS A 311 33.77 20.44 -4.28
N GLU A 312 33.84 21.43 -5.18
CA GLU A 312 34.00 21.20 -6.63
C GLU A 312 35.31 20.48 -6.96
N GLU A 313 36.43 20.87 -6.33
CA GLU A 313 37.72 20.18 -6.49
C GLU A 313 37.63 18.72 -6.03
N VAL A 314 36.97 18.45 -4.90
CA VAL A 314 36.77 17.09 -4.38
C VAL A 314 35.87 16.26 -5.30
N ARG A 315 34.86 16.86 -5.94
CA ARG A 315 34.02 16.15 -6.93
C ARG A 315 34.82 15.64 -8.12
N GLU A 316 35.81 16.41 -8.58
CA GLU A 316 36.70 15.98 -9.66
C GLU A 316 37.56 14.77 -9.24
N ASP A 317 38.09 14.79 -8.00
CA ASP A 317 38.80 13.64 -7.43
C ASP A 317 37.88 12.40 -7.33
N LEU A 318 36.64 12.57 -6.87
CA LEU A 318 35.66 11.48 -6.76
C LEU A 318 35.32 10.88 -8.14
N ARG A 319 35.27 11.69 -9.20
CA ARG A 319 35.04 11.21 -10.59
C ARG A 319 36.23 10.42 -11.15
N ASN A 320 37.43 10.63 -10.61
CA ASN A 320 38.65 10.03 -11.11
C ASN A 320 38.81 8.56 -10.67
N LYS A 321 38.43 7.63 -11.55
CA LYS A 321 38.54 6.17 -11.31
C LYS A 321 39.98 5.66 -11.13
N LYS A 322 40.99 6.49 -11.35
CA LYS A 322 42.39 6.15 -11.02
C LYS A 322 42.71 6.32 -9.54
N MET A 323 41.86 7.03 -8.78
CA MET A 323 41.99 7.17 -7.33
C MET A 323 41.22 6.04 -6.64
N HIS A 324 41.95 5.08 -6.06
CA HIS A 324 41.38 3.91 -5.40
C HIS A 324 41.07 4.18 -3.92
N ALA A 325 40.34 5.28 -3.67
CA ALA A 325 39.94 5.70 -2.34
C ALA A 325 38.75 4.87 -1.81
N TYR A 326 38.71 4.64 -0.50
CA TYR A 326 37.61 3.94 0.17
C TYR A 326 37.47 4.30 1.66
N TRP A 327 36.28 4.12 2.23
CA TRP A 327 36.05 4.14 3.69
C TRP A 327 36.21 2.75 4.30
N ARG A 328 36.85 2.68 5.48
CA ARG A 328 36.85 1.48 6.33
C ARG A 328 35.71 1.59 7.34
N ILE A 329 34.83 0.60 7.44
CA ILE A 329 33.72 0.58 8.41
C ILE A 329 33.91 -0.57 9.41
N ALA A 330 34.00 -0.33 10.72
CA ALA A 330 34.25 -1.39 11.73
C ALA A 330 33.08 -1.69 12.70
N ARG A 331 32.90 -2.97 13.17
CA ARG A 331 31.71 -3.43 13.98
C ARG A 331 31.87 -4.58 15.03
N LYS A 332 31.10 -4.69 16.14
CA LYS A 332 31.28 -5.66 17.31
C LYS A 332 30.11 -6.61 17.77
N VAL A 333 30.38 -7.79 18.44
CA VAL A 333 29.46 -8.95 18.78
C VAL A 333 29.93 -9.98 19.92
N LYS A 334 29.11 -10.43 20.93
CA LYS A 334 29.25 -11.29 22.20
C LYS A 334 29.37 -12.87 22.15
N CYS A 335 29.70 -13.53 23.31
CA CYS A 335 29.86 -14.99 23.66
C CYS A 335 28.56 -15.74 24.10
N ASP A 336 28.61 -17.08 24.13
CA ASP A 336 27.48 -18.04 24.17
C ASP A 336 27.01 -18.54 25.55
N GLU A 337 27.55 -17.97 26.64
CA GLU A 337 27.03 -18.07 28.02
C GLU A 337 26.83 -19.46 28.68
N ALA A 338 27.35 -20.55 28.11
CA ALA A 338 27.31 -21.86 28.78
C ALA A 338 27.96 -21.82 30.19
N LYS A 339 27.32 -22.43 31.19
CA LYS A 339 27.82 -22.47 32.57
C LYS A 339 28.55 -23.81 32.83
N PRO A 340 29.70 -23.83 33.54
CA PRO A 340 30.36 -22.72 34.24
C PRO A 340 31.31 -21.86 33.37
N LYS A 341 31.54 -22.21 32.09
CA LYS A 341 32.37 -21.47 31.13
C LYS A 341 31.78 -21.58 29.71
N CYS A 342 31.71 -20.48 28.95
CA CYS A 342 31.08 -20.51 27.61
C CYS A 342 31.86 -21.39 26.61
N VAL A 343 31.17 -22.01 25.64
CA VAL A 343 31.77 -22.97 24.68
C VAL A 343 32.89 -22.28 23.89
N ARG A 344 32.71 -21.00 23.56
CA ARG A 344 33.72 -20.22 22.83
C ARG A 344 35.00 -19.99 23.62
N CYS A 345 34.91 -19.80 24.94
CA CYS A 345 36.09 -19.71 25.81
C CYS A 345 36.79 -21.07 25.93
N THR A 346 36.01 -22.15 25.93
CA THR A 346 36.51 -23.52 26.05
C THR A 346 37.22 -24.00 24.78
N SER A 347 36.69 -23.70 23.59
CA SER A 347 37.29 -24.10 22.32
C SER A 347 38.51 -23.28 21.90
N SER A 348 38.64 -22.05 22.45
CA SER A 348 39.76 -21.14 22.15
C SER A 348 40.82 -21.06 23.26
N GLY A 349 40.69 -21.86 24.33
CA GLY A 349 41.66 -21.93 25.42
C GLY A 349 41.66 -20.75 26.40
N ARG A 350 40.58 -19.95 26.48
CA ARG A 350 40.47 -18.74 27.32
C ARG A 350 39.67 -19.00 28.62
N GLN A 351 39.93 -18.22 29.67
CA GLN A 351 39.30 -18.37 30.99
C GLN A 351 38.04 -17.48 31.15
N CYS A 352 36.95 -18.02 31.72
CA CYS A 352 35.61 -17.39 31.79
C CYS A 352 35.24 -16.97 33.23
N ALA A 353 34.51 -15.84 33.39
CA ALA A 353 34.47 -15.06 34.64
C ALA A 353 33.24 -15.21 35.59
N GLY A 354 32.10 -15.80 35.18
CA GLY A 354 30.94 -16.05 36.08
C GLY A 354 30.07 -14.81 36.41
N TYR A 355 28.93 -15.00 37.12
CA TYR A 355 27.81 -14.02 37.22
C TYR A 355 27.07 -13.97 38.59
N GLU A 356 26.67 -12.77 39.05
CA GLU A 356 25.74 -12.51 40.19
C GLU A 356 24.79 -11.29 39.95
N PRO A 357 23.64 -11.17 40.67
CA PRO A 357 22.54 -10.26 40.33
C PRO A 357 22.28 -9.09 41.31
N THR A 358 21.55 -8.06 40.83
CA THR A 358 21.16 -6.81 41.54
C THR A 358 19.63 -6.54 41.51
N PRO A 359 19.10 -5.63 42.34
CA PRO A 359 17.69 -5.20 42.30
C PRO A 359 17.42 -3.73 41.91
N ASP A 360 16.44 -3.59 41.01
CA ASP A 360 15.30 -2.64 40.78
C ASP A 360 15.23 -1.21 41.37
N HIS A 361 14.79 -0.25 40.51
CA HIS A 361 13.57 0.61 40.63
C HIS A 361 13.38 1.55 39.39
N GLY A 362 12.12 1.94 39.05
CA GLY A 362 11.72 2.50 37.74
C GLY A 362 11.03 3.89 37.69
N LEU A 363 10.64 4.33 36.46
CA LEU A 363 10.02 5.62 36.01
C LEU A 363 9.07 5.49 34.74
N ALA A 364 8.82 6.53 33.91
CA ALA A 364 7.58 6.68 33.10
C ALA A 364 7.73 6.86 31.54
N TRP A 365 6.61 6.75 30.78
CA TRP A 365 6.46 6.45 29.33
C TRP A 365 5.78 7.58 28.49
N TYR A 366 5.98 7.59 27.15
CA TYR A 366 5.19 8.40 26.17
C TYR A 366 4.89 7.60 24.88
N ARG A 367 3.67 7.73 24.31
CA ARG A 367 3.23 7.17 23.02
C ARG A 367 2.93 8.30 22.01
N PRO A 368 3.24 8.16 20.71
CA PRO A 368 2.71 9.04 19.68
C PRO A 368 1.18 9.05 19.68
N GLN A 369 0.59 10.14 19.21
CA GLN A 369 -0.85 10.42 19.27
C GLN A 369 -1.63 9.45 18.36
N GLN A 370 -1.89 8.24 18.85
CA GLN A 370 -2.87 7.34 18.25
C GLN A 370 -4.22 8.04 18.28
N LEU A 371 -4.91 8.06 17.13
CA LEU A 371 -6.30 8.47 17.07
C LEU A 371 -7.10 7.52 17.95
N THR A 372 -7.41 7.99 19.17
CA THR A 372 -8.34 7.32 20.07
C THR A 372 -9.75 7.53 19.57
N ALA A 373 -10.61 6.54 19.76
CA ALA A 373 -12.04 6.71 19.47
C ALA A 373 -12.58 7.91 20.26
N HIS A 374 -13.25 8.84 19.58
CA HIS A 374 -13.87 9.99 20.25
C HIS A 374 -15.06 9.56 21.11
N ASP A 375 -15.74 8.48 20.71
CA ASP A 375 -16.83 7.89 21.44
C ASP A 375 -16.87 6.35 21.32
N GLN A 376 -17.77 5.71 22.06
CA GLN A 376 -17.97 4.26 22.03
C GLN A 376 -18.40 3.75 20.64
N ARG A 377 -19.10 4.59 19.87
CA ARG A 377 -19.65 4.22 18.56
C ARG A 377 -18.54 4.12 17.52
N GLU A 378 -17.60 5.07 17.51
CA GLU A 378 -16.37 5.02 16.72
C GLU A 378 -15.50 3.84 17.11
N GLY A 379 -15.33 3.59 18.41
CA GLY A 379 -14.55 2.45 18.92
C GLY A 379 -15.09 1.12 18.40
N ARG A 380 -16.42 0.92 18.50
CA ARG A 380 -17.09 -0.29 18.02
C ARG A 380 -17.04 -0.41 16.49
N ALA A 381 -17.31 0.67 15.76
CA ALA A 381 -17.25 0.67 14.30
C ALA A 381 -15.83 0.35 13.81
N PHE A 382 -14.81 0.90 14.45
CA PHE A 382 -13.44 0.57 14.11
C PHE A 382 -13.07 -0.88 14.42
N GLN A 383 -13.46 -1.38 15.60
CA GLN A 383 -13.25 -2.77 15.97
C GLN A 383 -13.94 -3.73 14.99
N PHE A 384 -15.18 -3.42 14.60
CA PHE A 384 -15.93 -4.17 13.59
C PHE A 384 -15.19 -4.17 12.24
N PHE A 385 -14.60 -3.04 11.85
CA PHE A 385 -13.78 -3.00 10.65
C PHE A 385 -12.60 -3.96 10.74
N SER A 386 -11.79 -3.87 11.80
CA SER A 386 -10.57 -4.68 11.94
C SER A 386 -10.84 -6.18 12.05
N HIS A 387 -11.94 -6.59 12.70
CA HIS A 387 -12.23 -8.00 12.95
C HIS A 387 -13.11 -8.65 11.87
N MET A 388 -13.92 -7.86 11.16
CA MET A 388 -14.89 -8.37 10.21
C MET A 388 -14.64 -7.81 8.81
N VAL A 389 -14.74 -6.50 8.65
CA VAL A 389 -14.75 -5.88 7.31
C VAL A 389 -13.40 -6.08 6.62
N GLY A 390 -12.30 -5.63 7.21
CA GLY A 390 -10.95 -5.77 6.63
C GLY A 390 -10.60 -7.20 6.21
N PRO A 391 -10.75 -8.22 7.09
CA PRO A 391 -10.50 -9.62 6.75
C PRO A 391 -11.37 -10.16 5.63
N VAL A 392 -12.63 -9.72 5.52
CA VAL A 392 -13.55 -10.13 4.46
C VAL A 392 -13.18 -9.48 3.12
N LEU A 393 -12.78 -8.22 3.13
CA LEU A 393 -12.41 -7.47 1.93
C LEU A 393 -11.11 -7.95 1.29
N SER A 394 -10.17 -8.40 2.11
CA SER A 394 -8.88 -8.93 1.69
C SER A 394 -8.93 -10.15 0.77
N GLY A 395 -10.02 -10.92 0.84
CA GLY A 395 -10.10 -12.19 0.13
C GLY A 395 -8.90 -13.12 0.41
N PRO A 396 -8.66 -14.11 -0.46
CA PRO A 396 -7.56 -15.07 -0.31
C PRO A 396 -6.22 -14.62 -0.92
N THR A 397 -6.19 -13.53 -1.67
CA THR A 397 -5.03 -13.14 -2.51
C THR A 397 -4.21 -11.98 -1.94
N ASP A 398 -4.80 -11.09 -1.14
CA ASP A 398 -4.10 -9.95 -0.55
C ASP A 398 -4.65 -9.57 0.85
N PRO A 399 -4.28 -10.34 1.89
CA PRO A 399 -4.66 -10.01 3.26
C PRO A 399 -4.06 -8.68 3.74
N TYR A 400 -2.89 -8.30 3.24
CA TYR A 400 -2.08 -7.26 3.85
C TYR A 400 -2.73 -5.87 3.75
N PHE A 401 -3.24 -5.50 2.56
CA PHE A 401 -3.76 -4.15 2.31
C PHE A 401 -4.88 -3.75 3.30
N TRP A 402 -5.94 -4.56 3.41
CA TRP A 402 -7.10 -4.19 4.24
C TRP A 402 -6.91 -4.45 5.74
N THR A 403 -6.19 -5.52 6.10
CA THR A 403 -6.06 -5.91 7.51
C THR A 403 -4.88 -5.25 8.23
N HIS A 404 -3.84 -4.85 7.50
CA HIS A 404 -2.65 -4.22 8.07
C HIS A 404 -2.56 -2.77 7.60
N LEU A 405 -2.40 -2.51 6.30
CA LEU A 405 -2.12 -1.16 5.80
C LEU A 405 -3.25 -0.18 6.12
N VAL A 406 -4.49 -0.47 5.71
CA VAL A 406 -5.64 0.43 5.97
C VAL A 406 -5.91 0.60 7.47
N VAL A 407 -5.78 -0.48 8.25
CA VAL A 407 -5.95 -0.44 9.72
C VAL A 407 -4.86 0.41 10.35
N GLN A 408 -3.60 0.23 9.95
CA GLN A 408 -2.49 1.06 10.40
C GLN A 408 -2.77 2.53 10.08
N PHE A 409 -3.02 2.87 8.81
CA PHE A 409 -3.32 4.25 8.40
C PHE A 409 -4.47 4.88 9.16
N SER A 410 -5.48 4.12 9.53
CA SER A 410 -6.59 4.64 10.34
C SER A 410 -6.22 4.99 11.79
N HIS A 411 -5.08 4.53 12.31
CA HIS A 411 -4.62 4.87 13.66
C HIS A 411 -3.93 6.23 13.75
N PHE A 412 -3.47 6.81 12.64
CA PHE A 412 -2.72 8.06 12.65
C PHE A 412 -3.20 9.07 11.60
N GLU A 413 -3.79 8.64 10.48
CA GLU A 413 -4.35 9.53 9.47
C GLU A 413 -5.86 9.76 9.67
N PRO A 414 -6.29 10.98 10.05
CA PRO A 414 -7.71 11.25 10.29
C PRO A 414 -8.57 11.03 9.06
N ALA A 415 -8.06 11.34 7.86
CA ALA A 415 -8.77 11.09 6.61
C ALA A 415 -9.13 9.60 6.44
N VAL A 416 -8.14 8.73 6.68
CA VAL A 416 -8.29 7.28 6.58
C VAL A 416 -9.17 6.76 7.71
N ARG A 417 -9.00 7.25 8.95
CA ARG A 417 -9.85 6.90 10.09
C ARG A 417 -11.32 7.16 9.80
N HIS A 418 -11.64 8.36 9.34
CA HIS A 418 -13.01 8.71 8.99
C HIS A 418 -13.53 7.84 7.83
N ALA A 419 -12.75 7.60 6.78
CA ALA A 419 -13.17 6.73 5.68
C ALA A 419 -13.44 5.28 6.14
N VAL A 420 -12.58 4.72 6.98
CA VAL A 420 -12.73 3.37 7.57
C VAL A 420 -14.00 3.27 8.41
N LEU A 421 -14.30 4.27 9.24
CA LEU A 421 -15.52 4.31 10.04
C LEU A 421 -16.78 4.38 9.17
N ALA A 422 -16.73 5.14 8.06
CA ALA A 422 -17.82 5.20 7.09
C ALA A 422 -18.03 3.85 6.38
N ILE A 423 -16.95 3.21 5.92
CA ILE A 423 -17.00 1.87 5.30
C ILE A 423 -17.59 0.86 6.28
N SER A 424 -17.12 0.87 7.53
CA SER A 424 -17.58 -0.05 8.57
C SER A 424 -19.07 0.03 8.82
N ALA A 425 -19.58 1.26 9.01
CA ALA A 425 -20.99 1.50 9.27
C ALA A 425 -21.89 1.15 8.07
N LEU A 426 -21.45 1.47 6.85
CA LEU A 426 -22.19 1.12 5.63
C LEU A 426 -22.19 -0.39 5.35
N TYR A 427 -21.08 -1.07 5.65
CA TYR A 427 -20.99 -2.53 5.51
C TYR A 427 -21.95 -3.22 6.47
N GLU A 428 -21.98 -2.79 7.73
CA GLU A 428 -22.88 -3.34 8.75
C GLU A 428 -24.35 -3.16 8.34
N ASP A 429 -24.73 -1.98 7.85
CA ASP A 429 -26.09 -1.74 7.33
C ASP A 429 -26.44 -2.70 6.19
N PHE A 430 -25.51 -2.92 5.25
CA PHE A 430 -25.72 -3.84 4.14
C PHE A 430 -25.84 -5.31 4.59
N HIS A 431 -25.02 -5.71 5.56
CA HIS A 431 -25.01 -7.06 6.14
C HIS A 431 -26.33 -7.35 6.89
N ASP A 432 -26.74 -6.43 7.77
CA ASP A 432 -27.90 -6.62 8.65
C ASP A 432 -29.25 -6.45 7.95
N GLY A 433 -29.26 -6.13 6.66
CA GLY A 433 -30.51 -5.94 5.91
C GLY A 433 -31.12 -4.55 6.06
N ALA A 434 -30.33 -3.58 6.53
CA ALA A 434 -30.70 -2.16 6.50
C ALA A 434 -30.53 -1.59 5.08
N ARG A 435 -31.13 -0.41 4.84
CA ARG A 435 -31.30 0.16 3.50
C ARG A 435 -29.98 0.70 2.94
N VAL A 436 -29.67 0.35 1.70
CA VAL A 436 -28.54 0.90 0.97
C VAL A 436 -29.01 1.39 -0.41
N THR A 437 -29.55 2.62 -0.46
CA THR A 437 -29.84 3.31 -1.72
C THR A 437 -29.51 4.79 -1.60
N ARG A 438 -29.08 5.39 -2.71
CA ARG A 438 -28.77 6.83 -2.84
C ARG A 438 -29.92 7.75 -2.38
N GLN A 439 -31.17 7.33 -2.57
CA GLN A 439 -32.36 8.17 -2.47
C GLN A 439 -32.90 8.38 -1.04
N LYS A 440 -32.41 7.66 -0.01
CA LYS A 440 -32.90 7.82 1.36
C LYS A 440 -31.75 8.06 2.32
N ARG A 441 -31.74 9.25 2.96
CA ARG A 441 -30.67 9.76 3.86
C ARG A 441 -30.05 8.62 4.66
N GLY A 442 -28.89 8.18 4.18
CA GLY A 442 -28.12 7.07 4.72
C GLY A 442 -27.62 7.36 6.12
N ASN A 443 -27.12 6.32 6.76
CA ASN A 443 -26.50 6.32 8.07
C ASN A 443 -25.76 7.63 8.37
N ALA A 444 -26.36 8.48 9.21
CA ALA A 444 -25.87 9.84 9.47
C ALA A 444 -24.42 9.83 10.00
N PHE A 445 -24.07 8.76 10.71
CA PHE A 445 -22.70 8.50 11.16
C PHE A 445 -21.77 8.28 9.98
N ALA A 446 -22.09 7.36 9.06
CA ALA A 446 -21.27 7.13 7.87
C ALA A 446 -21.09 8.38 7.01
N LEU A 447 -22.17 9.14 6.76
CA LEU A 447 -22.11 10.37 5.96
C LEU A 447 -21.28 11.48 6.62
N SER A 448 -21.39 11.63 7.94
CA SER A 448 -20.59 12.59 8.71
C SER A 448 -19.10 12.27 8.61
N HIS A 449 -18.74 11.00 8.84
CA HIS A 449 -17.36 10.53 8.68
C HIS A 449 -16.88 10.66 7.23
N TYR A 450 -17.68 10.29 6.24
CA TYR A 450 -17.28 10.42 4.84
C TYR A 450 -16.98 11.88 4.46
N SER A 451 -17.86 12.81 4.86
CA SER A 451 -17.67 14.25 4.65
C SER A 451 -16.41 14.76 5.34
N ALA A 452 -16.15 14.32 6.58
CA ALA A 452 -14.95 14.68 7.32
C ALA A 452 -13.68 14.17 6.62
N ALA A 453 -13.69 12.94 6.09
CA ALA A 453 -12.57 12.40 5.33
C ALA A 453 -12.25 13.24 4.09
N ILE A 454 -13.28 13.64 3.31
CA ILE A 454 -13.11 14.50 2.13
C ILE A 454 -12.49 15.84 2.50
N GLU A 455 -12.95 16.49 3.57
CA GLU A 455 -12.40 17.78 4.01
C GLU A 455 -10.93 17.69 4.45
N ARG A 456 -10.51 16.55 5.02
CA ARG A 456 -9.10 16.31 5.36
C ARG A 456 -8.25 16.12 4.11
N VAL A 457 -8.72 15.32 3.15
CA VAL A 457 -7.98 15.04 1.89
C VAL A 457 -7.83 16.29 1.04
N LYS A 458 -8.83 17.19 1.00
CA LYS A 458 -8.72 18.48 0.29
C LYS A 458 -7.54 19.34 0.74
N ARG A 459 -7.06 19.15 1.97
CA ARG A 459 -5.93 19.88 2.55
C ARG A 459 -4.62 19.10 2.49
N ALA A 460 -4.66 17.83 2.08
CA ALA A 460 -3.50 16.96 1.98
C ALA A 460 -2.59 17.40 0.83
N ARG A 461 -1.28 17.33 1.07
CA ARG A 461 -0.24 17.55 0.06
C ARG A 461 0.47 16.27 -0.36
N ASP A 462 0.32 15.21 0.44
CA ASP A 462 0.87 13.90 0.15
C ASP A 462 -0.01 13.15 -0.86
N GLU A 463 0.56 12.90 -2.04
CA GLU A 463 -0.10 12.20 -3.13
C GLU A 463 -0.37 10.72 -2.79
N GLN A 464 0.45 10.09 -1.93
CA GLN A 464 0.25 8.70 -1.49
C GLN A 464 -0.99 8.58 -0.61
N LEU A 465 -1.15 9.49 0.35
CA LEU A 465 -2.36 9.60 1.17
C LEU A 465 -3.60 9.87 0.32
N VAL A 466 -3.51 10.74 -0.70
CA VAL A 466 -4.62 11.01 -1.62
C VAL A 466 -4.99 9.75 -2.41
N LEU A 467 -4.01 8.99 -2.91
CA LEU A 467 -4.25 7.73 -3.61
C LEU A 467 -4.93 6.67 -2.72
N LEU A 468 -4.46 6.52 -1.48
CA LEU A 468 -5.11 5.64 -0.50
C LEU A 468 -6.55 6.09 -0.21
N ALA A 469 -6.77 7.39 -0.01
CA ALA A 469 -8.11 7.94 0.20
C ALA A 469 -9.03 7.71 -1.00
N CYS A 470 -8.54 7.85 -2.24
CA CYS A 470 -9.30 7.51 -3.45
C CYS A 470 -9.81 6.07 -3.41
N ILE A 471 -8.96 5.10 -3.06
CA ILE A 471 -9.37 3.69 -2.90
C ILE A 471 -10.49 3.54 -1.87
N LEU A 472 -10.34 4.16 -0.70
CA LEU A 472 -11.35 4.10 0.37
C LEU A 472 -12.65 4.82 -0.03
N PHE A 473 -12.57 5.89 -0.82
CA PHE A 473 -13.75 6.61 -1.30
C PHE A 473 -14.50 5.82 -2.36
N VAL A 474 -13.80 5.15 -3.29
CA VAL A 474 -14.43 4.19 -4.21
C VAL A 474 -15.24 3.15 -3.42
N CYS A 475 -14.68 2.67 -2.32
CA CYS A 475 -15.32 1.71 -1.45
C CYS A 475 -16.58 2.26 -0.76
N VAL A 476 -16.52 3.47 -0.22
CA VAL A 476 -17.68 4.16 0.35
C VAL A 476 -18.78 4.34 -0.70
N GLU A 477 -18.43 4.75 -1.92
CA GLU A 477 -19.39 5.00 -2.99
C GLU A 477 -20.01 3.71 -3.55
N TYR A 478 -19.24 2.62 -3.64
CA TYR A 478 -19.78 1.29 -3.97
C TYR A 478 -20.79 0.81 -2.95
N LEU A 479 -20.48 0.97 -1.66
CA LEU A 479 -21.42 0.63 -0.61
C LEU A 479 -22.68 1.49 -0.74
N GLN A 480 -22.57 2.81 -0.93
CA GLN A 480 -23.74 3.68 -1.12
C GLN A 480 -24.51 3.45 -2.43
N GLY A 481 -23.89 2.82 -3.43
CA GLY A 481 -24.45 2.60 -4.76
C GLY A 481 -24.33 3.81 -5.70
N ASP A 482 -23.41 4.75 -5.43
CA ASP A 482 -23.13 5.88 -6.34
C ASP A 482 -21.98 5.51 -7.31
N VAL A 483 -22.37 4.88 -8.41
CA VAL A 483 -21.46 4.37 -9.45
C VAL A 483 -20.61 5.49 -10.06
N GLU A 484 -21.22 6.64 -10.31
CA GLU A 484 -20.58 7.76 -10.99
C GLU A 484 -19.52 8.41 -10.11
N ALA A 485 -19.80 8.59 -8.82
CA ALA A 485 -18.83 9.06 -7.85
C ALA A 485 -17.65 8.09 -7.70
N ALA A 486 -17.93 6.77 -7.60
CA ALA A 486 -16.89 5.76 -7.52
C ALA A 486 -15.96 5.78 -8.74
N LEU A 487 -16.52 5.82 -9.95
CA LEU A 487 -15.76 5.92 -11.21
C LEU A 487 -14.90 7.18 -11.28
N ARG A 488 -15.42 8.32 -10.81
CA ARG A 488 -14.65 9.56 -10.73
C ARG A 488 -13.47 9.42 -9.77
N HIS A 489 -13.63 8.82 -8.59
CA HIS A 489 -12.51 8.59 -7.66
C HIS A 489 -11.45 7.67 -8.28
N CYS A 490 -11.85 6.58 -8.96
CA CYS A 490 -10.93 5.72 -9.73
C CYS A 490 -10.16 6.51 -10.80
N LYS A 491 -10.87 7.31 -11.61
CA LYS A 491 -10.29 8.13 -12.67
C LYS A 491 -9.24 9.09 -12.14
N HIS A 492 -9.55 9.84 -11.08
CA HIS A 492 -8.60 10.79 -10.49
C HIS A 492 -7.37 10.08 -9.90
N GLY A 493 -7.56 8.95 -9.22
CA GLY A 493 -6.45 8.16 -8.69
C GLY A 493 -5.49 7.67 -9.78
N ILE A 494 -6.01 7.16 -10.90
CA ILE A 494 -5.16 6.73 -12.02
C ILE A 494 -4.45 7.91 -12.69
N LEU A 495 -5.10 9.07 -12.80
CA LEU A 495 -4.45 10.27 -13.32
C LEU A 495 -3.26 10.70 -12.45
N ILE A 496 -3.37 10.59 -11.12
CA ILE A 496 -2.26 10.86 -10.20
C ILE A 496 -1.13 9.83 -10.41
N LEU A 497 -1.47 8.53 -10.44
CA LEU A 497 -0.50 7.45 -10.69
C LEU A 497 0.29 7.65 -11.99
N ASN A 498 -0.38 8.08 -13.06
CA ASN A 498 0.23 8.30 -14.37
C ASN A 498 1.10 9.57 -14.44
N LYS A 499 0.83 10.59 -13.61
CA LYS A 499 1.52 11.90 -13.68
C LYS A 499 2.84 11.94 -12.91
N VAL A 500 2.91 11.26 -11.77
CA VAL A 500 3.96 11.49 -10.77
C VAL A 500 5.18 10.58 -10.95
N GLY A 501 5.03 9.46 -11.65
CA GLY A 501 5.99 8.36 -11.49
C GLY A 501 5.76 7.73 -10.11
N CYS A 502 5.17 6.55 -10.08
CA CYS A 502 4.73 5.94 -8.84
C CYS A 502 5.93 5.60 -7.93
N SER A 503 5.89 6.04 -6.67
CA SER A 503 6.82 5.56 -5.63
C SER A 503 6.78 4.04 -5.57
N THR A 504 7.87 3.40 -5.14
CA THR A 504 7.90 1.94 -4.98
C THR A 504 6.76 1.48 -4.08
N TRP A 505 6.49 2.20 -3.00
CA TRP A 505 5.37 1.93 -2.09
C TRP A 505 4.01 1.97 -2.80
N ALA A 506 3.68 3.05 -3.51
CA ALA A 506 2.37 3.14 -4.17
C ALA A 506 2.25 2.11 -5.31
N ARG A 507 3.37 1.72 -5.93
CA ARG A 507 3.41 0.69 -6.98
C ARG A 507 3.17 -0.71 -6.44
N ASP A 508 3.71 -1.00 -5.26
CA ASP A 508 3.63 -2.33 -4.67
C ASP A 508 2.31 -2.54 -3.92
N TYR A 509 1.80 -1.49 -3.27
CA TYR A 509 0.63 -1.60 -2.38
C TYR A 509 -0.67 -0.99 -2.91
N LEU A 510 -0.63 0.09 -3.70
CA LEU A 510 -1.85 0.78 -4.15
C LEU A 510 -2.24 0.42 -5.59
N LEU A 511 -1.25 0.33 -6.49
CA LEU A 511 -1.47 0.02 -7.90
C LEU A 511 -2.24 -1.30 -8.13
N PRO A 512 -1.96 -2.42 -7.42
CA PRO A 512 -2.74 -3.64 -7.58
C PRO A 512 -4.23 -3.43 -7.26
N ILE A 513 -4.53 -2.65 -6.22
CA ILE A 513 -5.89 -2.34 -5.81
C ILE A 513 -6.60 -1.47 -6.85
N PHE A 514 -5.93 -0.45 -7.40
CA PHE A 514 -6.48 0.36 -8.50
C PHE A 514 -6.82 -0.49 -9.73
N ARG A 515 -5.97 -1.45 -10.11
CA ARG A 515 -6.26 -2.37 -11.23
C ARG A 515 -7.53 -3.16 -10.99
N ARG A 516 -7.70 -3.71 -9.77
CA ARG A 516 -8.89 -4.50 -9.40
C ARG A 516 -10.15 -3.66 -9.31
N LEU A 517 -10.05 -2.40 -8.87
CA LEU A 517 -11.20 -1.49 -8.74
C LEU A 517 -11.64 -0.85 -10.06
N SER A 518 -10.78 -0.77 -11.07
CA SER A 518 -11.05 -0.08 -12.34
C SER A 518 -11.89 -0.88 -13.35
N PHE A 519 -12.34 -2.08 -12.96
CA PHE A 519 -12.98 -3.07 -13.83
C PHE A 519 -14.45 -2.74 -14.24
N ILE A 520 -14.91 -1.51 -14.05
CA ILE A 520 -16.35 -1.18 -14.05
C ILE A 520 -16.96 -1.09 -15.47
N SER A 521 -16.17 -0.81 -16.50
CA SER A 521 -16.70 -0.37 -17.82
C SER A 521 -17.20 -1.49 -18.75
N PHE A 522 -17.12 -2.76 -18.35
CA PHE A 522 -17.35 -3.89 -19.27
C PHE A 522 -18.75 -4.50 -19.16
N PHE A 523 -19.41 -4.37 -18.01
CA PHE A 523 -20.57 -5.19 -17.73
C PHE A 523 -21.86 -4.59 -18.32
N MET A 524 -22.51 -5.39 -19.17
CA MET A 524 -23.84 -5.19 -19.80
C MET A 524 -23.91 -4.54 -21.18
N GLY A 525 -22.78 -4.35 -21.85
CA GLY A 525 -22.75 -3.92 -23.26
C GLY A 525 -23.06 -2.44 -23.47
N VAL A 526 -22.90 -1.60 -22.44
CA VAL A 526 -23.07 -0.16 -22.53
C VAL A 526 -21.75 0.52 -22.20
N LYS A 527 -21.23 1.28 -23.15
CA LYS A 527 -20.06 2.13 -22.95
C LYS A 527 -20.43 3.24 -21.95
N PRO A 528 -19.68 3.41 -20.84
CA PRO A 528 -19.90 4.55 -19.94
C PRO A 528 -19.69 5.87 -20.69
N ALA A 529 -20.32 6.94 -20.22
CA ALA A 529 -20.15 8.27 -20.81
C ALA A 529 -18.67 8.68 -20.82
N ASP A 530 -18.23 9.38 -21.87
CA ASP A 530 -16.81 9.67 -22.12
C ASP A 530 -16.15 10.47 -20.97
N ASP A 531 -16.93 11.26 -20.23
CA ASP A 531 -16.48 12.06 -19.09
C ASP A 531 -16.20 11.21 -17.83
N VAL A 532 -16.77 10.02 -17.72
CA VAL A 532 -16.62 9.09 -16.60
C VAL A 532 -15.65 7.92 -16.93
N LEU A 533 -15.15 7.86 -18.18
CA LEU A 533 -14.21 6.85 -18.62
C LEU A 533 -12.91 6.88 -17.79
N VAL A 534 -12.58 5.73 -17.18
CA VAL A 534 -11.33 5.55 -16.43
C VAL A 534 -10.16 5.39 -17.42
N PRO A 535 -9.08 6.19 -17.30
CA PRO A 535 -7.93 6.08 -18.19
C PRO A 535 -7.14 4.80 -17.95
N GLY A 536 -6.43 4.34 -18.98
CA GLY A 536 -5.46 3.26 -18.86
C GLY A 536 -4.24 3.63 -18.01
N LEU A 537 -3.60 2.62 -17.43
CA LEU A 537 -2.36 2.77 -16.64
C LEU A 537 -1.15 2.75 -17.58
N VAL A 538 -0.38 3.84 -17.63
CA VAL A 538 0.73 4.01 -18.57
C VAL A 538 2.07 3.75 -17.89
N GLY A 539 2.94 2.94 -18.51
CA GLY A 539 4.32 2.71 -18.03
C GLY A 539 4.47 1.61 -16.96
N PHE A 540 3.43 0.78 -16.76
CA PHE A 540 3.43 -0.31 -15.79
C PHE A 540 3.30 -1.71 -16.42
N ASP A 541 3.64 -1.83 -17.70
CA ASP A 541 3.64 -3.10 -18.42
C ASP A 541 4.78 -3.98 -17.91
N VAL A 542 4.45 -5.18 -17.42
CA VAL A 542 5.43 -6.17 -16.96
C VAL A 542 5.25 -7.44 -17.79
N PRO A 543 6.31 -7.98 -18.43
CA PRO A 543 6.22 -9.24 -19.14
C PRO A 543 5.88 -10.39 -18.19
N LEU A 544 5.18 -11.40 -18.70
CA LEU A 544 4.84 -12.57 -17.89
C LEU A 544 6.13 -13.31 -17.49
N PRO A 545 6.33 -13.64 -16.20
CA PRO A 545 7.49 -14.41 -15.77
C PRO A 545 7.47 -15.80 -16.41
N PRO A 546 8.61 -16.50 -16.53
CA PRO A 546 8.65 -17.84 -17.14
C PRO A 546 7.78 -18.86 -16.40
N ARG A 547 7.57 -18.66 -15.09
CA ARG A 547 6.65 -19.42 -14.24
C ARG A 547 6.17 -18.54 -13.09
N PHE A 548 4.97 -18.79 -12.57
CA PHE A 548 4.49 -18.14 -11.35
C PHE A 548 5.02 -18.85 -10.11
N ARG A 549 5.56 -18.08 -9.17
CA ARG A 549 6.07 -18.56 -7.87
C ARG A 549 4.99 -18.54 -6.80
N SER A 550 3.93 -17.77 -6.99
CA SER A 550 2.84 -17.62 -6.03
C SER A 550 1.53 -17.23 -6.72
N VAL A 551 0.41 -17.44 -6.02
CA VAL A 551 -0.93 -16.99 -6.44
C VAL A 551 -0.99 -15.46 -6.56
N ALA A 552 -0.28 -14.72 -5.69
CA ALA A 552 -0.23 -13.26 -5.73
C ALA A 552 0.44 -12.74 -7.02
N GLU A 553 1.54 -13.37 -7.45
CA GLU A 553 2.21 -13.03 -8.71
C GLU A 553 1.30 -13.29 -9.92
N ALA A 554 0.57 -14.42 -9.93
CA ALA A 554 -0.41 -14.72 -10.97
C ALA A 554 -1.59 -13.73 -10.95
N GLN A 555 -2.10 -13.35 -9.76
CA GLN A 555 -3.20 -12.39 -9.61
C GLN A 555 -2.82 -11.02 -10.19
N ASN A 556 -1.64 -10.51 -9.87
CA ASN A 556 -1.14 -9.24 -10.39
C ASN A 556 -0.99 -9.25 -11.92
N ALA A 557 -0.60 -10.39 -12.49
CA ALA A 557 -0.47 -10.57 -13.93
C ALA A 557 -1.83 -10.58 -14.65
N ILE A 558 -2.83 -11.33 -14.15
CA ILE A 558 -4.16 -11.34 -14.77
C ILE A 558 -4.88 -10.01 -14.61
N ASP A 559 -4.75 -9.33 -13.47
CA ASP A 559 -5.35 -8.01 -13.26
C ASP A 559 -4.84 -7.00 -14.32
N HIS A 560 -3.56 -7.08 -14.68
CA HIS A 560 -3.00 -6.29 -15.78
C HIS A 560 -3.53 -6.70 -17.16
N LEU A 561 -3.53 -8.00 -17.49
CA LEU A 561 -4.02 -8.48 -18.80
C LEU A 561 -5.51 -8.19 -19.02
N THR A 562 -6.31 -8.33 -17.97
CA THR A 562 -7.73 -7.99 -17.99
C THR A 562 -7.95 -6.49 -18.20
N MET A 563 -7.11 -5.62 -17.61
CA MET A 563 -7.15 -4.19 -17.92
C MET A 563 -6.80 -3.89 -19.38
N CYS A 564 -5.79 -4.54 -19.96
CA CYS A 564 -5.49 -4.43 -21.39
C CYS A 564 -6.69 -4.85 -22.25
N ALA A 565 -7.36 -5.95 -21.90
CA ALA A 565 -8.55 -6.42 -22.62
C ALA A 565 -9.69 -5.40 -22.60
N ILE A 566 -9.91 -4.75 -21.44
CA ILE A 566 -10.90 -3.67 -21.32
C ILE A 566 -10.53 -2.48 -22.21
N GLU A 567 -9.26 -2.06 -22.19
CA GLU A 567 -8.80 -0.93 -22.99
C GLU A 567 -9.02 -1.18 -24.49
N THR A 568 -8.69 -2.37 -24.98
CA THR A 568 -8.96 -2.79 -26.36
C THR A 568 -10.45 -2.72 -26.66
N VAL A 569 -11.31 -3.24 -25.78
CA VAL A 569 -12.77 -3.27 -26.01
C VAL A 569 -13.43 -1.88 -25.95
N VAL A 570 -13.00 -1.02 -25.03
CA VAL A 570 -13.63 0.28 -24.80
C VAL A 570 -13.17 1.35 -25.79
N ARG A 571 -11.90 1.30 -26.21
CA ARG A 571 -11.28 2.36 -27.03
C ARG A 571 -11.21 2.01 -28.51
N GLY A 572 -11.33 0.74 -28.87
CA GLY A 572 -11.14 0.29 -30.26
C GLY A 572 -9.69 0.45 -30.75
N ASP A 573 -8.78 0.84 -29.84
CA ASP A 573 -7.34 0.79 -30.08
C ASP A 573 -6.95 -0.69 -30.05
N GLY A 574 -6.87 -1.30 -31.24
CA GLY A 574 -6.11 -2.54 -31.42
C GLY A 574 -4.66 -2.33 -30.96
N ASP A 575 -3.89 -3.42 -30.86
CA ASP A 575 -2.47 -3.51 -30.48
C ASP A 575 -1.50 -2.66 -31.37
N GLY A 576 -1.76 -1.37 -31.51
CA GLY A 576 -1.11 -0.42 -32.41
C GLY A 576 0.14 0.23 -31.82
N ALA A 577 0.61 -0.19 -30.66
CA ALA A 577 1.96 0.12 -30.21
C ALA A 577 2.93 -0.85 -30.88
N ALA A 578 3.59 -0.41 -31.96
CA ALA A 578 4.57 -1.18 -32.71
C ALA A 578 5.57 -1.91 -31.77
N GLY A 579 5.51 -3.24 -31.73
CA GLY A 579 6.47 -4.09 -31.00
C GLY A 579 5.96 -4.86 -29.77
N ARG A 580 4.66 -4.82 -29.43
CA ARG A 580 4.07 -5.67 -28.37
C ARG A 580 3.53 -6.98 -28.93
N GLU A 581 3.66 -8.07 -28.18
CA GLU A 581 3.01 -9.35 -28.50
C GLU A 581 1.48 -9.22 -28.41
N PRO A 582 0.72 -9.87 -29.32
CA PRO A 582 -0.75 -9.81 -29.30
C PRO A 582 -1.34 -10.21 -27.95
N LEU A 583 -2.34 -9.46 -27.47
CA LEU A 583 -2.99 -9.73 -26.18
C LEU A 583 -3.54 -11.16 -26.04
N ASP A 584 -4.11 -11.74 -27.11
CA ASP A 584 -4.60 -13.14 -27.06
C ASP A 584 -3.46 -14.13 -26.81
N THR A 585 -2.28 -13.94 -27.42
CA THR A 585 -1.09 -14.76 -27.16
C THR A 585 -0.69 -14.70 -25.68
N ARG A 586 -0.68 -13.51 -25.09
CA ARG A 586 -0.36 -13.31 -23.67
C ARG A 586 -1.39 -13.96 -22.75
N LEU A 587 -2.68 -13.89 -23.10
CA LEU A 587 -3.75 -14.56 -22.35
C LEU A 587 -3.64 -16.09 -22.43
N GLN A 588 -3.28 -16.64 -23.59
CA GLN A 588 -3.02 -18.07 -23.73
C GLN A 588 -1.78 -18.52 -22.92
N GLU A 589 -0.70 -17.75 -22.96
CA GLU A 589 0.50 -18.02 -22.19
C GLU A 589 0.21 -17.97 -20.67
N PHE A 590 -0.59 -16.98 -20.23
CA PHE A 590 -1.06 -16.92 -18.85
C PHE A 590 -1.85 -18.17 -18.45
N MET A 591 -2.78 -18.63 -19.30
CA MET A 591 -3.60 -19.82 -19.05
C MET A 591 -2.74 -21.08 -18.84
N ALA A 592 -1.71 -21.26 -19.67
CA ALA A 592 -0.78 -22.38 -19.51
C ALA A 592 -0.02 -22.31 -18.18
N LYS A 593 0.56 -21.15 -17.86
CA LYS A 593 1.34 -20.93 -16.64
C LYS A 593 0.52 -21.04 -15.36
N VAL A 594 -0.73 -20.57 -15.36
CA VAL A 594 -1.61 -20.71 -14.19
C VAL A 594 -2.10 -22.14 -14.00
N GLY A 595 -2.25 -22.91 -15.08
CA GLY A 595 -2.53 -24.35 -15.01
C GLY A 595 -1.37 -25.13 -14.38
N GLU A 596 -0.13 -24.79 -14.72
CA GLU A 596 1.06 -25.34 -14.03
C GLU A 596 1.05 -24.98 -12.54
N LEU A 597 0.75 -23.73 -12.20
CA LEU A 597 0.63 -23.30 -10.81
C LEU A 597 -0.43 -24.11 -10.05
N ASP A 598 -1.63 -24.30 -10.62
CA ASP A 598 -2.70 -25.10 -9.98
C ASP A 598 -2.25 -26.53 -9.65
N ALA A 599 -1.49 -27.16 -10.54
CA ALA A 599 -0.96 -28.49 -10.32
C ALA A 599 0.03 -28.56 -9.15
N THR A 600 0.71 -27.46 -8.82
CA THR A 600 1.64 -27.38 -7.68
C THR A 600 0.95 -27.08 -6.35
N ILE A 601 -0.23 -26.46 -6.35
CA ILE A 601 -0.96 -26.12 -5.13
C ILE A 601 -1.62 -27.38 -4.54
N PRO A 602 -1.40 -27.71 -3.26
CA PRO A 602 -2.02 -28.86 -2.62
C PRO A 602 -3.55 -28.81 -2.59
N PRO A 603 -4.27 -29.96 -2.63
CA PRO A 603 -5.73 -30.00 -2.59
C PRO A 603 -6.36 -29.36 -1.35
N GLU A 604 -5.69 -29.40 -0.21
CA GLU A 604 -6.13 -28.80 1.05
C GLU A 604 -6.17 -27.27 1.00
N GLU A 605 -5.42 -26.64 0.10
CA GLU A 605 -5.38 -25.18 -0.05
C GLU A 605 -6.55 -24.65 -0.90
N SER A 606 -7.78 -24.96 -0.47
CA SER A 606 -9.02 -24.69 -1.20
C SER A 606 -9.18 -23.23 -1.59
N ALA A 607 -8.82 -22.30 -0.70
CA ALA A 607 -8.88 -20.86 -0.97
C ALA A 607 -7.96 -20.44 -2.14
N LYS A 608 -6.73 -20.96 -2.20
CA LYS A 608 -5.80 -20.68 -3.31
C LYS A 608 -6.30 -21.28 -4.62
N LYS A 609 -6.83 -22.51 -4.58
CA LYS A 609 -7.41 -23.17 -5.76
C LYS A 609 -8.65 -22.44 -6.29
N MET A 610 -9.49 -21.90 -5.41
CA MET A 610 -10.62 -21.04 -5.80
C MET A 610 -10.14 -19.77 -6.51
N SER A 611 -9.09 -19.11 -6.00
CA SER A 611 -8.48 -17.95 -6.68
C SER A 611 -8.00 -18.33 -8.07
N ILE A 612 -7.37 -19.49 -8.23
CA ILE A 612 -6.91 -19.96 -9.54
C ILE A 612 -8.08 -20.20 -10.50
N CYS A 613 -9.17 -20.83 -10.05
CA CYS A 613 -10.39 -20.96 -10.84
C CYS A 613 -10.91 -19.58 -11.30
N ALA A 614 -10.95 -18.58 -10.41
CA ALA A 614 -11.36 -17.22 -10.76
C ALA A 614 -10.43 -16.59 -11.81
N MET A 615 -9.11 -16.75 -11.69
CA MET A 615 -8.14 -16.25 -12.67
C MET A 615 -8.32 -16.90 -14.04
N MET A 616 -8.48 -18.23 -14.10
CA MET A 616 -8.72 -18.95 -15.35
C MET A 616 -10.02 -18.51 -16.03
N ILE A 617 -11.10 -18.31 -15.25
CA ILE A 617 -12.36 -17.79 -15.79
C ILE A 617 -12.19 -16.38 -16.34
N LYS A 618 -11.48 -15.48 -15.62
CA LYS A 618 -11.16 -14.13 -16.12
C LYS A 618 -10.43 -14.18 -17.45
N THR A 619 -9.47 -15.11 -17.61
CA THR A 619 -8.73 -15.28 -18.85
C THR A 619 -9.62 -15.74 -20.00
N GLU A 620 -10.45 -16.78 -19.83
CA GLU A 620 -11.39 -17.23 -20.86
C GLU A 620 -12.35 -16.10 -21.25
N MET A 621 -12.92 -15.43 -20.26
CA MET A 621 -13.85 -14.32 -20.47
C MET A 621 -13.19 -13.19 -21.29
N ALA A 622 -11.97 -12.78 -20.92
CA ALA A 622 -11.23 -11.74 -21.64
C ALA A 622 -10.95 -12.14 -23.10
N ARG A 623 -10.60 -13.40 -23.36
CA ARG A 623 -10.39 -13.91 -24.73
C ARG A 623 -11.64 -13.84 -25.58
N ILE A 624 -12.79 -14.29 -25.04
CA ILE A 624 -14.08 -14.19 -25.74
C ILE A 624 -14.40 -12.73 -26.06
N GLN A 625 -14.21 -11.83 -25.09
CA GLN A 625 -14.54 -10.42 -25.22
C GLN A 625 -13.70 -9.71 -26.28
N VAL A 626 -12.39 -9.94 -26.28
CA VAL A 626 -11.47 -9.36 -27.29
C VAL A 626 -11.76 -9.93 -28.69
N ALA A 627 -12.01 -11.23 -28.80
CA ALA A 627 -12.30 -11.86 -30.09
C ALA A 627 -13.64 -11.46 -30.71
N THR A 628 -14.59 -10.98 -29.90
CA THR A 628 -15.96 -10.69 -30.32
C THR A 628 -16.26 -9.19 -30.44
N ILE A 629 -15.26 -8.31 -30.30
CA ILE A 629 -15.44 -6.86 -30.29
C ILE A 629 -15.99 -6.30 -31.61
N ASP A 630 -15.46 -6.72 -32.77
CA ASP A 630 -15.75 -6.14 -34.09
C ASP A 630 -16.84 -6.89 -34.88
N GLY A 631 -17.69 -7.65 -34.20
CA GLY A 631 -18.72 -8.49 -34.85
C GLY A 631 -20.04 -7.77 -35.11
N ASP A 632 -20.69 -8.12 -36.22
CA ASP A 632 -22.02 -7.64 -36.62
C ASP A 632 -23.18 -8.51 -36.12
N SER A 633 -22.91 -9.76 -35.74
CA SER A 633 -23.88 -10.75 -35.25
C SER A 633 -23.59 -11.29 -33.84
N GLU A 634 -24.62 -11.45 -33.01
CA GLU A 634 -24.51 -12.07 -31.67
C GLU A 634 -24.33 -13.60 -31.73
N MET A 635 -24.60 -14.26 -32.87
CA MET A 635 -24.30 -15.69 -33.05
C MET A 635 -22.80 -16.02 -32.98
N ARG A 636 -21.91 -15.04 -33.16
CA ARG A 636 -20.45 -15.23 -33.08
C ARG A 636 -19.98 -15.82 -31.75
N TYR A 637 -20.74 -15.61 -30.68
CA TYR A 637 -20.45 -16.21 -29.37
C TYR A 637 -20.58 -17.75 -29.38
N ASP A 638 -21.24 -18.35 -30.37
CA ASP A 638 -21.37 -19.81 -30.50
C ASP A 638 -20.02 -20.50 -30.75
N GLU A 639 -19.09 -19.83 -31.44
CA GLU A 639 -17.74 -20.36 -31.68
C GLU A 639 -17.00 -20.62 -30.36
N TRP A 640 -17.45 -19.99 -29.27
CA TRP A 640 -16.88 -20.07 -27.93
C TRP A 640 -17.72 -20.91 -26.97
N ALA A 641 -18.64 -21.74 -27.47
CA ALA A 641 -19.51 -22.59 -26.64
C ALA A 641 -18.72 -23.51 -25.68
N ASP A 642 -17.57 -24.03 -26.11
CA ASP A 642 -16.70 -24.83 -25.25
C ASP A 642 -16.04 -24.01 -24.15
N SER A 643 -15.59 -22.78 -24.45
CA SER A 643 -15.07 -21.85 -23.43
C SER A 643 -16.14 -21.49 -22.39
N TYR A 644 -17.40 -21.27 -22.81
CA TYR A 644 -18.50 -21.05 -21.86
C TYR A 644 -18.73 -22.26 -20.95
N ARG A 645 -18.72 -23.48 -21.49
CA ARG A 645 -18.82 -24.72 -20.70
C ARG A 645 -17.63 -24.87 -19.74
N ASN A 646 -16.42 -24.51 -20.17
CA ASN A 646 -15.22 -24.53 -19.34
C ASN A 646 -15.32 -23.51 -18.18
N ILE A 647 -15.79 -22.29 -18.46
CA ILE A 647 -16.04 -21.26 -17.44
C ILE A 647 -16.99 -21.80 -16.36
N VAL A 648 -18.12 -22.39 -16.76
CA VAL A 648 -19.10 -22.97 -15.82
C VAL A 648 -18.51 -24.15 -15.05
N ALA A 649 -17.71 -25.00 -15.70
CA ALA A 649 -17.03 -26.11 -15.03
C ALA A 649 -16.01 -25.64 -13.97
N LEU A 650 -15.23 -24.59 -14.27
CA LEU A 650 -14.31 -23.97 -13.31
C LEU A 650 -15.06 -23.32 -12.13
N ALA A 651 -16.20 -22.66 -12.40
CA ALA A 651 -17.04 -22.09 -11.35
C ALA A 651 -17.68 -23.18 -10.48
N ARG A 652 -18.09 -24.31 -11.06
CA ARG A 652 -18.58 -25.48 -10.32
C ARG A 652 -17.50 -26.04 -9.39
N ARG A 653 -16.27 -26.21 -9.90
CA ARG A 653 -15.11 -26.62 -9.11
C ARG A 653 -14.87 -25.65 -7.94
N ALA A 654 -14.96 -24.34 -8.17
CA ALA A 654 -14.81 -23.34 -7.11
C ALA A 654 -15.92 -23.46 -6.04
N ALA A 655 -17.17 -23.73 -6.44
CA ALA A 655 -18.28 -23.95 -5.52
C ALA A 655 -18.12 -25.23 -4.68
N GLU A 656 -17.58 -26.30 -5.26
CA GLU A 656 -17.25 -27.54 -4.56
C GLU A 656 -16.14 -27.32 -3.51
N LEU A 657 -15.07 -26.59 -3.87
CA LEU A 657 -14.00 -26.22 -2.95
C LEU A 657 -14.51 -25.35 -1.78
N GLN A 658 -15.42 -24.41 -2.08
CA GLN A 658 -16.04 -23.57 -1.06
C GLN A 658 -16.89 -24.39 -0.09
N ALA A 659 -17.67 -25.36 -0.60
CA ALA A 659 -18.51 -26.24 0.21
C ALA A 659 -17.69 -27.24 1.07
N ALA A 660 -16.51 -27.64 0.59
CA ALA A 660 -15.61 -28.56 1.30
C ALA A 660 -14.77 -27.88 2.40
N SER A 661 -14.66 -26.55 2.38
CA SER A 661 -13.87 -25.80 3.36
C SER A 661 -14.67 -25.59 4.66
N PRO A 662 -14.08 -25.79 5.85
CA PRO A 662 -14.75 -25.47 7.11
C PRO A 662 -15.14 -23.99 7.14
N PRO A 663 -16.31 -23.62 7.70
CA PRO A 663 -16.70 -22.22 7.87
C PRO A 663 -15.92 -21.59 9.03
N ASP A 664 -14.60 -21.51 8.93
CA ASP A 664 -13.77 -20.79 9.90
C ASP A 664 -13.99 -19.28 9.83
N ARG A 665 -14.63 -18.77 8.77
CA ARG A 665 -15.00 -17.37 8.58
C ARG A 665 -16.42 -17.21 8.01
N PRO A 666 -17.17 -16.19 8.44
CA PRO A 666 -18.46 -15.86 7.84
C PRO A 666 -18.30 -15.52 6.35
N ARG A 667 -19.23 -15.99 5.53
CA ARG A 667 -19.25 -15.71 4.09
C ARG A 667 -19.35 -14.20 3.87
N ALA A 668 -18.52 -13.69 2.96
CA ALA A 668 -18.54 -12.28 2.59
C ALA A 668 -19.93 -11.89 2.07
N SER A 669 -20.62 -10.99 2.77
CA SER A 669 -21.85 -10.38 2.23
C SER A 669 -21.53 -9.42 1.08
N PHE A 670 -20.37 -8.79 1.13
CA PHE A 670 -19.92 -7.79 0.18
C PHE A 670 -18.41 -7.90 -0.03
N THR A 671 -17.96 -7.72 -1.28
CA THR A 671 -16.54 -7.55 -1.65
C THR A 671 -16.37 -6.37 -2.62
N PHE A 672 -15.28 -5.63 -2.49
CA PHE A 672 -14.94 -4.51 -3.39
C PHE A 672 -14.35 -4.98 -4.71
N GLU A 673 -13.74 -6.17 -4.73
CA GLU A 673 -13.10 -6.73 -5.90
C GLU A 673 -14.11 -7.48 -6.78
N GLN A 674 -13.81 -7.59 -8.07
CA GLN A 674 -14.59 -8.41 -8.98
C GLN A 674 -14.42 -9.90 -8.64
N GLY A 675 -15.51 -10.54 -8.23
CA GLY A 675 -15.60 -11.98 -8.02
C GLY A 675 -16.38 -12.70 -9.13
N PHE A 676 -17.04 -13.80 -8.76
CA PHE A 676 -17.69 -14.70 -9.70
C PHE A 676 -19.03 -14.19 -10.24
N LEU A 677 -19.64 -13.17 -9.62
CA LEU A 677 -20.96 -12.67 -10.00
C LEU A 677 -20.95 -12.11 -11.41
N SER A 678 -19.96 -11.26 -11.70
CA SER A 678 -19.80 -10.67 -13.02
C SER A 678 -19.48 -11.76 -14.06
N MET A 679 -18.59 -12.69 -13.75
CA MET A 679 -18.23 -13.79 -14.65
C MET A 679 -19.44 -14.65 -15.04
N MET A 680 -20.26 -15.06 -14.06
CA MET A 680 -21.50 -15.78 -14.34
C MET A 680 -22.53 -14.90 -15.04
N GLY A 681 -22.55 -13.59 -14.75
CA GLY A 681 -23.41 -12.60 -15.40
C GLY A 681 -23.16 -12.56 -16.90
N PHE A 682 -21.88 -12.52 -17.27
CA PHE A 682 -21.43 -12.58 -18.66
C PHE A 682 -21.92 -13.85 -19.36
N VAL A 683 -21.73 -15.03 -18.75
CA VAL A 683 -22.23 -16.30 -19.31
C VAL A 683 -23.75 -16.27 -19.47
N SER A 684 -24.48 -15.81 -18.44
CA SER A 684 -25.95 -15.79 -18.45
C SER A 684 -26.55 -14.89 -19.54
N ILE A 685 -25.81 -13.87 -20.00
CA ILE A 685 -26.27 -12.92 -21.02
C ILE A 685 -25.76 -13.30 -22.42
N LYS A 686 -24.47 -13.60 -22.55
CA LYS A 686 -23.82 -13.78 -23.85
C LYS A 686 -23.76 -15.22 -24.36
N CYS A 687 -23.84 -16.23 -23.49
CA CYS A 687 -23.99 -17.61 -23.95
C CYS A 687 -25.40 -17.81 -24.53
N ARG A 688 -25.50 -18.52 -25.67
CA ARG A 688 -26.80 -18.87 -26.27
C ARG A 688 -27.40 -20.15 -25.71
N ASP A 689 -26.57 -21.09 -25.27
CA ASP A 689 -27.03 -22.40 -24.78
C ASP A 689 -27.78 -22.27 -23.44
N LEU A 690 -29.09 -22.51 -23.45
CA LEU A 690 -29.97 -22.34 -22.27
C LEU A 690 -29.45 -23.12 -21.06
N ARG A 691 -29.00 -24.36 -21.27
CA ARG A 691 -28.51 -25.21 -20.17
C ARG A 691 -27.31 -24.58 -19.46
N THR A 692 -26.32 -24.13 -20.21
CA THR A 692 -25.13 -23.45 -19.67
C THR A 692 -25.51 -22.14 -18.96
N ARG A 693 -26.49 -21.39 -19.48
CA ARG A 693 -27.01 -20.17 -18.83
C ARG A 693 -27.69 -20.44 -17.50
N LEU A 694 -28.56 -21.45 -17.44
CA LEU A 694 -29.26 -21.83 -16.22
C LEU A 694 -28.29 -22.31 -15.14
N GLU A 695 -27.25 -23.05 -15.54
CA GLU A 695 -26.19 -23.45 -14.61
C GLU A 695 -25.39 -22.25 -14.08
N ALA A 696 -25.07 -21.27 -14.93
CA ALA A 696 -24.44 -20.03 -14.48
C ALA A 696 -25.35 -19.26 -13.48
N LEU A 697 -26.67 -19.23 -13.71
CA LEU A 697 -27.63 -18.63 -12.79
C LEU A 697 -27.71 -19.36 -11.43
N ASP A 698 -27.61 -20.69 -11.39
CA ASP A 698 -27.51 -21.45 -10.14
C ASP A 698 -26.24 -21.09 -9.36
N LEU A 699 -25.10 -21.06 -10.06
CA LEU A 699 -23.81 -20.76 -9.45
C LEU A 699 -23.73 -19.33 -8.88
N MET A 700 -24.46 -18.36 -9.45
CA MET A 700 -24.58 -17.01 -8.88
C MET A 700 -25.17 -16.98 -7.47
N LEU A 701 -26.01 -17.95 -7.11
CA LEU A 701 -26.61 -17.99 -5.77
C LEU A 701 -25.65 -18.62 -4.75
N ARG A 702 -24.76 -19.50 -5.22
CA ARG A 702 -23.95 -20.38 -4.36
C ARG A 702 -22.53 -19.87 -4.12
N LEU A 703 -21.93 -19.22 -5.11
CA LEU A 703 -20.51 -18.91 -5.14
C LEU A 703 -20.13 -17.47 -4.73
N PRO A 704 -20.68 -16.42 -5.36
CA PRO A 704 -20.25 -15.04 -5.12
C PRO A 704 -20.71 -14.48 -3.76
N ALA A 705 -20.15 -13.34 -3.37
CA ALA A 705 -20.75 -12.51 -2.31
C ALA A 705 -22.10 -11.95 -2.78
N ALA A 706 -23.00 -11.60 -1.84
CA ALA A 706 -24.31 -11.04 -2.21
C ALA A 706 -24.20 -9.73 -3.03
N LYS A 707 -23.10 -8.99 -2.85
CA LYS A 707 -22.72 -7.87 -3.70
C LYS A 707 -21.21 -7.88 -3.96
N GLU A 708 -20.83 -7.71 -5.21
CA GLU A 708 -19.44 -7.63 -5.67
C GLU A 708 -19.27 -6.32 -6.43
N SER A 709 -18.45 -5.41 -5.90
CA SER A 709 -18.31 -4.06 -6.43
C SER A 709 -19.68 -3.37 -6.55
N LEU A 710 -20.09 -2.99 -7.76
CA LEU A 710 -21.36 -2.33 -8.07
C LEU A 710 -22.53 -3.27 -8.31
N LEU A 711 -22.27 -4.57 -8.41
CA LEU A 711 -23.25 -5.57 -8.82
C LEU A 711 -23.74 -6.35 -7.62
N ASP A 712 -25.06 -6.47 -7.47
CA ASP A 712 -25.68 -7.35 -6.49
C ASP A 712 -26.29 -8.58 -7.16
N VAL A 713 -26.22 -9.72 -6.47
CA VAL A 713 -26.73 -11.02 -6.95
C VAL A 713 -28.22 -10.90 -7.27
N GLY A 714 -28.99 -10.21 -6.42
CA GLY A 714 -30.42 -10.03 -6.58
C GLY A 714 -30.77 -9.39 -7.94
N THR A 715 -30.04 -8.37 -8.34
CA THR A 715 -30.24 -7.64 -9.59
C THR A 715 -29.75 -8.46 -10.78
N ILE A 716 -28.51 -8.94 -10.77
CA ILE A 716 -27.91 -9.64 -11.92
C ILE A 716 -28.60 -10.97 -12.20
N TYR A 717 -28.97 -11.73 -11.17
CA TYR A 717 -29.75 -12.95 -11.35
C TYR A 717 -31.08 -12.69 -12.07
N ARG A 718 -31.83 -11.65 -11.63
CA ARG A 718 -33.12 -11.31 -12.24
C ARG A 718 -32.98 -10.87 -13.69
N VAL A 719 -31.95 -10.07 -13.99
CA VAL A 719 -31.71 -9.58 -15.35
C VAL A 719 -31.25 -10.71 -16.27
N GLY A 720 -30.32 -11.56 -15.83
CA GLY A 720 -29.88 -12.73 -16.59
C GLY A 720 -31.02 -13.72 -16.84
N ARG A 721 -31.80 -14.04 -15.80
CA ARG A 721 -32.97 -14.94 -15.89
C ARG A 721 -34.03 -14.38 -16.84
N ARG A 722 -34.41 -13.11 -16.69
CA ARG A 722 -35.41 -12.47 -17.56
C ARG A 722 -34.92 -12.34 -19.00
N GLY A 723 -33.62 -12.05 -19.19
CA GLY A 723 -32.99 -12.07 -20.50
C GLY A 723 -33.15 -13.43 -21.17
N ALA A 724 -32.86 -14.53 -20.45
CA ALA A 724 -33.06 -15.88 -20.96
C ALA A 724 -34.53 -16.16 -21.32
N GLU A 725 -35.50 -15.82 -20.47
CA GLU A 725 -36.93 -15.97 -20.77
C GLU A 725 -37.33 -15.28 -22.08
N LEU A 726 -36.88 -14.04 -22.28
CA LEU A 726 -37.20 -13.25 -23.47
C LEU A 726 -36.61 -13.84 -24.75
N GLU A 727 -35.34 -14.23 -24.72
CA GLU A 727 -34.64 -14.75 -25.90
C GLU A 727 -35.17 -16.13 -26.31
N HIS A 728 -35.36 -17.01 -25.33
CA HIS A 728 -35.81 -18.38 -25.55
C HIS A 728 -37.33 -18.50 -25.72
N GLY A 729 -38.09 -17.47 -25.32
CA GLY A 729 -39.55 -17.46 -25.38
C GLY A 729 -40.20 -18.46 -24.40
N VAL A 730 -39.62 -18.58 -23.20
CA VAL A 730 -40.05 -19.52 -22.16
C VAL A 730 -40.37 -18.80 -20.86
N SER A 731 -41.10 -19.47 -19.96
CA SER A 731 -41.22 -19.06 -18.56
C SER A 731 -40.42 -20.02 -17.70
N LEU A 732 -39.66 -19.49 -16.75
CA LEU A 732 -38.89 -20.29 -15.78
C LEU A 732 -39.57 -20.31 -14.40
N ASP A 733 -40.76 -19.72 -14.26
CA ASP A 733 -41.39 -19.45 -12.96
C ASP A 733 -42.01 -20.67 -12.28
N ASP A 734 -42.33 -21.71 -13.05
CA ASP A 734 -42.97 -22.95 -12.57
C ASP A 734 -42.00 -24.10 -12.30
N GLY A 735 -40.73 -23.98 -12.71
CA GLY A 735 -39.72 -25.02 -12.54
C GLY A 735 -39.88 -26.24 -13.46
N LEU A 736 -40.84 -26.21 -14.40
CA LEU A 736 -41.19 -27.38 -15.22
C LEU A 736 -40.16 -27.63 -16.32
N LEU A 737 -39.63 -26.56 -16.93
CA LEU A 737 -38.66 -26.66 -18.01
C LEU A 737 -37.31 -27.21 -17.51
N GLU A 738 -36.92 -26.86 -16.27
CA GLU A 738 -35.70 -27.37 -15.63
C GLU A 738 -35.75 -28.89 -15.39
N GLY A 739 -36.95 -29.47 -15.27
CA GLY A 739 -37.17 -30.90 -15.06
C GLY A 739 -37.24 -31.75 -16.34
N ASP A 740 -37.27 -31.14 -17.53
CA ASP A 740 -37.41 -31.84 -18.83
C ASP A 740 -36.23 -31.51 -19.78
N PRO A 741 -35.20 -32.38 -19.83
CA PRO A 741 -34.04 -32.19 -20.70
C PRO A 741 -34.36 -32.13 -22.19
N GLU A 742 -35.40 -32.84 -22.66
CA GLU A 742 -35.79 -32.83 -24.07
C GLU A 742 -36.53 -31.55 -24.46
N ALA A 743 -37.38 -31.02 -23.57
CA ALA A 743 -37.99 -29.72 -23.76
C ALA A 743 -36.94 -28.60 -23.75
N MET A 744 -35.97 -28.66 -22.83
CA MET A 744 -34.88 -27.70 -22.75
C MET A 744 -33.99 -27.71 -24.00
N ALA A 745 -33.63 -28.87 -24.51
CA ALA A 745 -32.82 -29.00 -25.72
C ALA A 745 -33.49 -28.34 -26.96
N ARG A 746 -34.83 -28.40 -27.06
CA ARG A 746 -35.59 -27.82 -28.18
C ARG A 746 -35.55 -26.30 -28.24
N VAL A 747 -35.37 -25.65 -27.09
CA VAL A 747 -35.33 -24.18 -26.99
C VAL A 747 -33.91 -23.65 -26.76
N SER A 748 -32.89 -24.51 -26.75
CA SER A 748 -31.56 -24.15 -26.22
C SER A 748 -30.81 -23.08 -27.01
N PHE A 749 -31.13 -22.85 -28.29
CA PHE A 749 -30.45 -21.85 -29.11
C PHE A 749 -31.48 -20.88 -29.71
N PRO A 750 -31.62 -19.66 -29.15
CA PRO A 750 -32.58 -18.69 -29.64
C PRO A 750 -32.09 -18.11 -30.98
N PRO A 751 -32.99 -17.72 -31.90
CA PRO A 751 -32.61 -17.14 -33.19
C PRO A 751 -31.97 -15.75 -33.02
N GLU A 752 -31.21 -15.29 -34.02
CA GLU A 752 -30.42 -14.06 -33.96
C GLU A 752 -31.28 -12.82 -33.68
N GLU A 753 -32.44 -12.71 -34.30
CA GLU A 753 -33.36 -11.57 -34.12
C GLU A 753 -33.99 -11.48 -32.72
N LYS A 754 -33.79 -12.50 -31.89
CA LYS A 754 -34.16 -12.48 -30.47
C LYS A 754 -32.96 -12.21 -29.57
N ARG A 755 -31.73 -12.22 -30.07
CA ARG A 755 -30.51 -12.06 -29.26
C ARG A 755 -30.36 -10.66 -28.71
N LEU A 756 -30.07 -10.58 -27.42
CA LEU A 756 -29.82 -9.35 -26.70
C LEU A 756 -28.41 -8.83 -27.02
N LEU A 757 -28.35 -7.61 -27.57
CA LEU A 757 -27.13 -6.83 -27.72
C LEU A 757 -26.59 -6.42 -26.33
N GLY A 758 -27.49 -6.07 -25.42
CA GLY A 758 -27.17 -5.65 -24.06
C GLY A 758 -28.42 -5.53 -23.19
N ALA A 759 -28.20 -5.37 -21.89
CA ALA A 759 -29.27 -5.22 -20.91
C ALA A 759 -28.97 -4.12 -19.88
N PRO A 760 -28.78 -2.83 -20.28
CA PRO A 760 -28.52 -1.74 -19.35
C PRO A 760 -29.46 -1.72 -18.14
N ILE A 761 -28.89 -1.49 -16.95
CA ILE A 761 -29.63 -1.38 -15.70
C ILE A 761 -29.52 0.05 -15.18
N GLU A 762 -30.64 0.62 -14.74
CA GLU A 762 -30.60 1.84 -13.95
C GLU A 762 -30.10 1.52 -12.54
N HIS A 763 -28.94 2.08 -12.19
CA HIS A 763 -28.28 1.81 -10.91
C HIS A 763 -29.00 2.39 -9.69
N GLU A 764 -30.03 3.23 -9.89
CA GLU A 764 -30.92 3.66 -8.80
C GLU A 764 -32.02 2.62 -8.54
N LEU A 765 -32.27 2.33 -7.25
CA LEU A 765 -33.26 1.36 -6.82
C LEU A 765 -34.50 2.09 -6.32
N ASP A 766 -35.63 1.86 -6.98
CA ASP A 766 -36.89 2.48 -6.62
C ASP A 766 -37.49 1.80 -5.37
N VAL A 767 -37.97 2.62 -4.45
CA VAL A 767 -38.60 2.18 -3.19
C VAL A 767 -40.09 2.42 -3.26
N LEU A 768 -40.86 1.36 -3.51
CA LEU A 768 -42.31 1.40 -3.59
C LEU A 768 -42.91 1.05 -2.23
N LYS A 769 -43.73 1.95 -1.67
CA LYS A 769 -44.54 1.65 -0.48
C LYS A 769 -45.88 1.09 -0.93
N ASN A 770 -46.21 -0.10 -0.47
CA ASN A 770 -47.48 -0.75 -0.74
C ASN A 770 -48.55 -0.22 0.23
N GLU A 771 -49.83 -0.41 -0.13
CA GLU A 771 -50.98 0.05 0.67
C GLU A 771 -51.04 -0.61 2.06
N ASP A 772 -50.52 -1.83 2.20
CA ASP A 772 -50.41 -2.58 3.46
C ASP A 772 -49.24 -2.12 4.35
N GLY A 773 -48.49 -1.09 3.94
CA GLY A 773 -47.32 -0.57 4.63
C GLY A 773 -46.02 -1.35 4.37
N SER A 774 -46.06 -2.44 3.60
CA SER A 774 -44.87 -3.15 3.16
C SER A 774 -44.11 -2.36 2.09
N VAL A 775 -42.85 -2.71 1.86
CA VAL A 775 -41.96 -2.03 0.91
C VAL A 775 -41.50 -3.03 -0.15
N THR A 776 -41.75 -2.71 -1.41
CA THR A 776 -41.23 -3.45 -2.57
C THR A 776 -40.15 -2.63 -3.24
N TYR A 777 -39.10 -3.29 -3.70
CA TYR A 777 -38.01 -2.66 -4.44
C TYR A 777 -38.15 -2.98 -5.93
N ARG A 778 -37.85 -1.97 -6.75
CA ARG A 778 -37.94 -2.07 -8.21
C ARG A 778 -36.63 -1.61 -8.85
N ARG A 779 -36.12 -2.43 -9.78
CA ARG A 779 -35.03 -2.09 -10.71
C ARG A 779 -35.58 -1.86 -12.10
N THR A 780 -35.09 -0.84 -12.79
CA THR A 780 -35.34 -0.66 -14.22
C THR A 780 -34.23 -1.33 -15.01
N ALA A 781 -34.60 -2.22 -15.93
CA ALA A 781 -33.68 -2.83 -16.88
C ALA A 781 -34.18 -2.59 -18.31
N HIS A 782 -33.25 -2.39 -19.24
CA HIS A 782 -33.54 -2.14 -20.64
C HIS A 782 -32.93 -3.25 -21.49
N TYR A 783 -33.77 -4.10 -22.05
CA TYR A 783 -33.36 -5.17 -22.94
C TYR A 783 -33.29 -4.64 -24.37
N ILE A 784 -32.12 -4.75 -24.99
CA ILE A 784 -31.86 -4.20 -26.33
C ILE A 784 -31.52 -5.35 -27.28
N TRP A 785 -32.17 -5.41 -28.43
CA TRP A 785 -31.91 -6.41 -29.48
C TRP A 785 -32.06 -5.81 -30.87
N ARG A 786 -31.57 -6.51 -31.88
CA ARG A 786 -31.77 -6.16 -33.29
C ARG A 786 -32.91 -6.99 -33.87
N GLY A 787 -33.95 -6.35 -34.39
CA GLY A 787 -35.06 -7.03 -35.06
C GLY A 787 -34.63 -7.66 -36.40
N ALA A 788 -35.50 -8.50 -36.97
CA ALA A 788 -35.28 -9.12 -38.28
C ALA A 788 -35.19 -8.10 -39.43
N ASP A 789 -35.69 -6.89 -39.21
CA ASP A 789 -35.59 -5.72 -40.10
C ASP A 789 -34.25 -4.97 -39.96
N GLY A 790 -33.38 -5.38 -39.05
CA GLY A 790 -32.13 -4.71 -38.72
C GLY A 790 -32.29 -3.52 -37.75
N GLU A 791 -33.51 -3.16 -37.36
CA GLU A 791 -33.74 -2.05 -36.45
C GLU A 791 -33.41 -2.44 -35.00
N THR A 792 -32.75 -1.52 -34.28
CA THR A 792 -32.46 -1.72 -32.86
C THR A 792 -33.70 -1.39 -32.04
N ARG A 793 -34.18 -2.36 -31.26
CA ARG A 793 -35.36 -2.25 -30.39
C ARG A 793 -34.93 -2.25 -28.93
N ARG A 794 -35.70 -1.55 -28.09
CA ARG A 794 -35.47 -1.46 -26.64
C ARG A 794 -36.77 -1.75 -25.89
N GLN A 795 -36.73 -2.66 -24.94
CA GLN A 795 -37.83 -2.96 -24.00
C GLN A 795 -37.40 -2.62 -22.58
N THR A 796 -38.13 -1.70 -21.94
CA THR A 796 -37.95 -1.37 -20.53
C THR A 796 -38.83 -2.28 -19.68
N GLU A 797 -38.21 -2.95 -18.71
CA GLU A 797 -38.88 -3.84 -17.76
C GLU A 797 -38.61 -3.38 -16.33
N TYR A 798 -39.60 -3.61 -15.47
CA TYR A 798 -39.53 -3.27 -14.05
C TYR A 798 -39.42 -4.55 -13.23
N LEU A 799 -38.20 -4.83 -12.75
CA LEU A 799 -37.90 -6.04 -12.00
C LEU A 799 -38.18 -5.80 -10.51
N LEU A 800 -39.07 -6.59 -9.94
CA LEU A 800 -39.46 -6.49 -8.53
C LEU A 800 -38.67 -7.49 -7.67
N ASP A 801 -38.41 -7.12 -6.41
CA ASP A 801 -37.81 -8.00 -5.41
C ASP A 801 -38.69 -9.24 -5.16
N ARG A 802 -40.01 -9.04 -5.05
CA ARG A 802 -40.98 -10.13 -4.97
C ARG A 802 -42.04 -9.95 -6.06
N LYS A 803 -42.16 -10.92 -6.97
CA LYS A 803 -43.28 -11.01 -7.91
C LYS A 803 -44.39 -11.90 -7.33
N PRO A 804 -45.67 -11.47 -7.32
CA PRO A 804 -46.78 -12.32 -6.91
C PRO A 804 -46.85 -13.61 -7.75
N GLY A 805 -46.87 -14.77 -7.10
CA GLY A 805 -46.99 -16.08 -7.75
C GLY A 805 -45.68 -16.69 -8.28
N GLN A 806 -44.55 -15.96 -8.24
CA GLN A 806 -43.25 -16.50 -8.65
C GLN A 806 -42.63 -17.34 -7.54
N LYS A 807 -42.21 -18.57 -7.85
CA LYS A 807 -41.47 -19.43 -6.92
C LYS A 807 -40.00 -19.00 -6.92
N LEU A 808 -39.64 -18.10 -6.02
CA LEU A 808 -38.26 -17.62 -5.89
C LEU A 808 -37.39 -18.66 -5.18
N SER A 809 -36.11 -18.73 -5.55
CA SER A 809 -35.13 -19.53 -4.81
C SER A 809 -35.02 -18.97 -3.37
N PRO A 810 -35.07 -19.82 -2.33
CA PRO A 810 -34.97 -19.38 -0.94
C PRO A 810 -33.60 -18.73 -0.64
N ASP A 811 -32.59 -18.98 -1.47
CA ASP A 811 -31.24 -18.45 -1.30
C ASP A 811 -31.01 -17.12 -2.06
N LEU A 812 -32.01 -16.64 -2.82
CA LEU A 812 -31.88 -15.41 -3.62
C LEU A 812 -31.87 -14.16 -2.72
N PRO A 813 -30.78 -13.37 -2.70
CA PRO A 813 -30.75 -12.11 -1.96
C PRO A 813 -31.73 -11.08 -2.51
N SER A 814 -32.19 -10.19 -1.63
CA SER A 814 -32.89 -8.96 -2.04
C SER A 814 -31.93 -8.04 -2.80
N MET A 815 -32.45 -7.22 -3.72
CA MET A 815 -31.66 -6.22 -4.47
C MET A 815 -31.05 -5.12 -3.59
N ARG A 816 -31.35 -5.07 -2.29
CA ARG A 816 -30.91 -4.01 -1.36
C ARG A 816 -29.91 -4.43 -0.30
N CYS A 817 -29.76 -5.72 -0.02
CA CYS A 817 -28.98 -6.22 1.10
C CYS A 817 -28.59 -7.69 0.93
N SER A 818 -27.69 -8.18 1.79
CA SER A 818 -27.22 -9.57 1.70
C SER A 818 -28.21 -10.63 2.17
N LYS A 819 -29.34 -10.25 2.77
CA LYS A 819 -30.32 -11.21 3.29
C LYS A 819 -31.19 -11.80 2.16
N PRO A 820 -31.45 -13.12 2.18
CA PRO A 820 -32.41 -13.75 1.29
C PRO A 820 -33.83 -13.18 1.44
N LEU A 821 -34.64 -13.38 0.40
CA LEU A 821 -35.96 -12.77 0.24
C LEU A 821 -37.09 -13.39 1.06
#